data_AF-A0A2S7PE76-F1
#
_entry.id   AF-A0A2S7PE76-F1
#
_cell.length_a   1.000
_cell.length_b   1.000
_cell.length_c   1.000
_cell.angle_alpha   90.00
_cell.angle_beta   90.00
_cell.angle_gamma   90.00
#
_symmetry.space_group_name_H-M   'P 1'
#
loop_
_entity.id
_entity.type
_entity.pdbx_description
1 polymer ?
#
loop_
_entity_poly.entity_id
_entity_poly.type
_entity_poly.pdbx_seq_one_letter_code
_entity_poly.pdbx_strand_id
1 'polypeptide(L)'
;MSSNWQPQAPVNEVGGPVEGGPDGVKGSERESHGPARKKIVVVGLGMVGIAFIEKLMKLDAKRREYDIIVIGEESHLAYNRVGLTSFFQHRKVENLYLNPKEWYNNVPDGSLNYHINTKVTEIHPDDKTVSCSSGETVSYDILVLATGSDALLPRHTPGHDAKGVFVYRTIEDLENLIKFSAERKDTHGLVVGGGLLGLEAAKAMMDLENYKKVHLIERNRWVLSRQLDSDAGGLVVEQVQNLGLDVMLSKRVGKIEVGEDNMVKGVVFEDGETMECSTICFAIGIKARDELARQAGIKCADRGGGIVVGNDLSTSAKDVYAIGECASWENQTFGLIAPGIEMADVLSFNLTQAKSHAYRMFKRPDLSTKLKLLGVEVASFGDFFADRDGPKHLPIRAARKKEGSPDALRKLTDGPAPSPVKALTYKDPFQAVYKKYLFTMDGKYLLGGMMIGDTKDYVKLVPMVKNQKALDVPPSQFILGASKEGDEGGDDLDDDTQICSCHNVTKGDVVKTVKEGTCKSIGDVKSCTKAGTGCGGCMPLVTSIFNSIMKSMGQEVKNHICPHFNYSRADLYNIISVKGLKTLAEVMKEAGNDPNSQGCEACKPSIGSIFSSLYNDHVMKRPLHGLQETNDRFLANIQRNGTFSVVPRVSAGEITPDKLIVIGNVAKKYNLYTKITGGQRIDMFGAKKQDLIAIWTELVEGGMESGHAYAKSLRTVKSCVGTTWCRYGIGDSVGMAVRLEERYKSIRSPHKMKGGVSGCVRECAEAQNKDFGLIATEKGFNIFVGGNGGASPRHSELLAKDVPPDDVIPILDRYLMFYIRTADKLQRTARWLENLPGGIKYLREVILEDKLGICASLEAQMEELVNTFFDEWAEAINNPEIRKKFTQFDNTNDTIENVELEQDRGQTRPVYWPKESVKQDFKNTKWTSLTWQPMIAASHFAGADDAPNGISATVKRGDTQLAIFRVKGKWLASQQMCPHKRAFVLSDGLIGDKDDQLWVSCPNHKRNYELTGEQAGRCLNDEEVSIATFPVEERDDGMVYLKLPPVHELDGVLGTERWRVRKGESGEGPFEKLDRRLGVDGTKMRGRKPGEARRELKVGGGGENIDW
;
A
#
# COMPACT_ATOMS: atom_id res chain seq x y z
N MET A 1 -43.50 40.79 25.06
CA MET A 1 -42.92 41.80 25.99
C MET A 1 -41.48 41.40 26.25
N SER A 2 -40.42 42.17 26.04
CA SER A 2 -40.18 43.52 25.53
C SER A 2 -38.66 43.56 25.26
N SER A 3 -38.26 43.69 24.00
CA SER A 3 -37.57 44.88 23.46
C SER A 3 -36.14 45.12 23.99
N ASN A 4 -35.12 44.92 23.15
CA ASN A 4 -34.51 46.05 22.43
C ASN A 4 -33.37 45.63 21.47
N TRP A 5 -33.27 46.45 20.44
CA TRP A 5 -32.51 46.36 19.21
C TRP A 5 -31.06 46.88 19.38
N GLN A 6 -30.19 46.56 18.41
CA GLN A 6 -28.72 46.75 18.33
C GLN A 6 -28.21 48.23 18.40
N PRO A 7 -26.87 48.46 18.43
CA PRO A 7 -26.14 48.67 17.17
C PRO A 7 -24.70 48.11 17.10
N GLN A 8 -24.24 47.94 15.85
CA GLN A 8 -22.86 47.72 15.42
C GLN A 8 -21.90 48.86 15.82
N ALA A 9 -20.65 48.52 16.16
CA ALA A 9 -19.41 49.26 15.88
C ALA A 9 -18.20 48.45 16.40
N PRO A 10 -16.95 48.69 15.97
CA PRO A 10 -16.45 48.88 14.61
C PRO A 10 -15.32 47.88 14.28
N VAL A 11 -14.94 47.85 13.00
CA VAL A 11 -13.71 47.24 12.47
C VAL A 11 -12.49 47.78 13.23
N ASN A 12 -11.85 46.95 14.06
CA ASN A 12 -10.43 47.04 14.48
C ASN A 12 -10.12 46.01 15.59
N GLU A 13 -10.01 44.74 15.22
CA GLU A 13 -9.20 43.76 15.98
C GLU A 13 -8.53 42.84 14.94
N VAL A 14 -7.48 43.36 14.30
CA VAL A 14 -6.50 42.51 13.63
C VAL A 14 -5.79 41.76 14.76
N GLY A 15 -5.93 40.43 14.75
CA GLY A 15 -5.33 39.55 15.74
C GLY A 15 -3.86 39.86 15.97
N GLY A 16 -3.48 39.86 17.25
CA GLY A 16 -2.12 40.11 17.70
C GLY A 16 -1.08 39.14 17.10
N PRO A 17 0.21 39.48 17.27
CA PRO A 17 1.32 38.86 16.54
C PRO A 17 1.48 37.37 16.84
N VAL A 18 1.81 36.60 15.80
CA VAL A 18 2.34 35.24 15.95
C VAL A 18 3.76 35.39 16.52
N GLU A 19 4.00 34.85 17.73
CA GLU A 19 5.36 34.74 18.28
C GLU A 19 6.25 34.01 17.27
N GLY A 20 7.30 34.68 16.78
CA GLY A 20 8.16 34.20 15.69
C GLY A 20 8.59 35.25 14.66
N GLY A 21 8.02 36.47 14.69
CA GLY A 21 8.58 37.65 14.01
C GLY A 21 7.64 38.86 14.07
N PRO A 22 8.11 39.98 14.66
CA PRO A 22 8.53 41.09 13.82
C PRO A 22 9.90 41.63 14.22
N ASP A 23 10.66 42.07 13.22
CA ASP A 23 11.85 42.93 13.33
C ASP A 23 13.13 42.29 13.92
N GLY A 24 13.44 41.06 13.50
CA GLY A 24 14.84 40.64 13.48
C GLY A 24 15.14 39.24 12.94
N VAL A 25 15.92 39.13 11.87
CA VAL A 25 16.59 37.93 11.35
C VAL A 25 17.77 37.60 12.25
N LYS A 26 17.50 37.26 13.51
CA LYS A 26 18.52 36.73 14.42
C LYS A 26 18.60 35.22 14.27
N GLY A 27 19.71 34.73 13.72
CA GLY A 27 20.08 33.32 13.86
C GLY A 27 20.12 32.97 15.35
N SER A 28 19.59 31.82 15.75
CA SER A 28 19.51 31.45 17.16
C SER A 28 20.90 31.43 17.81
N GLU A 29 21.25 32.45 18.58
CA GLU A 29 22.44 32.48 19.46
C GLU A 29 22.21 31.68 20.75
N ARG A 30 21.54 30.53 20.68
CA ARG A 30 21.47 29.61 21.83
C ARG A 30 22.66 28.68 21.78
N GLU A 31 23.57 28.86 22.74
CA GLU A 31 24.74 28.03 23.00
C GLU A 31 24.38 26.53 22.99
N SER A 32 24.62 25.87 21.85
CA SER A 32 24.48 24.42 21.76
C SER A 32 25.78 23.77 22.21
N HIS A 33 25.73 22.99 23.29
CA HIS A 33 26.84 22.17 23.77
C HIS A 33 27.02 20.94 22.87
N GLY A 34 27.47 21.15 21.63
CA GLY A 34 27.77 20.14 20.60
C GLY A 34 28.63 20.72 19.46
N PRO A 35 29.14 19.90 18.51
CA PRO A 35 29.91 20.42 17.38
C PRO A 35 29.06 21.39 16.54
N ALA A 36 29.68 22.49 16.09
CA ALA A 36 29.01 23.57 15.37
C ALA A 36 28.34 23.06 14.06
N ARG A 37 27.05 23.32 13.91
CA ARG A 37 26.25 22.98 12.73
C ARG A 37 26.47 23.98 11.61
N LYS A 38 26.29 23.54 10.36
CA LYS A 38 26.39 24.40 9.18
C LYS A 38 25.08 25.15 8.92
N LYS A 39 25.16 26.45 8.65
CA LYS A 39 23.99 27.29 8.33
C LYS A 39 23.65 27.20 6.85
N ILE A 40 22.42 26.76 6.55
CA ILE A 40 21.86 26.80 5.19
C ILE A 40 20.83 27.92 5.11
N VAL A 41 21.09 28.91 4.26
CA VAL A 41 20.13 29.98 3.96
C VAL A 41 19.40 29.68 2.66
N VAL A 42 18.07 29.65 2.71
CA VAL A 42 17.19 29.44 1.55
C VAL A 42 16.50 30.76 1.23
N VAL A 43 16.74 31.29 0.03
CA VAL A 43 16.11 32.53 -0.45
C VAL A 43 14.90 32.17 -1.30
N GLY A 44 13.71 32.34 -0.73
CA GLY A 44 12.42 32.02 -1.34
C GLY A 44 11.66 30.90 -0.63
N LEU A 45 10.52 31.23 -0.03
CA LEU A 45 9.58 30.29 0.62
C LEU A 45 8.44 29.87 -0.32
N GLY A 46 8.78 29.45 -1.54
CA GLY A 46 7.83 28.91 -2.51
C GLY A 46 7.65 27.39 -2.41
N MET A 47 6.85 26.80 -3.30
CA MET A 47 6.59 25.35 -3.34
C MET A 47 7.87 24.50 -3.45
N VAL A 48 8.87 24.98 -4.21
CA VAL A 48 10.17 24.28 -4.36
C VAL A 48 11.06 24.48 -3.13
N GLY A 49 11.07 25.69 -2.56
CA GLY A 49 11.84 26.01 -1.35
C GLY A 49 11.41 25.15 -0.16
N ILE A 50 10.10 25.06 0.11
CA ILE A 50 9.60 24.21 1.20
C ILE A 50 9.86 22.72 0.96
N ALA A 51 9.71 22.24 -0.29
CA ALA A 51 10.01 20.85 -0.60
C ALA A 51 11.49 20.49 -0.39
N PHE A 52 12.41 21.41 -0.69
CA PHE A 52 13.83 21.25 -0.37
C PHE A 52 14.05 21.16 1.14
N ILE A 53 13.43 22.05 1.92
CA ILE A 53 13.52 22.09 3.39
C ILE A 53 13.02 20.77 4.00
N GLU A 54 11.83 20.30 3.61
CA GLU A 54 11.26 19.04 4.10
C GLU A 54 12.17 17.83 3.83
N LYS A 55 12.69 17.74 2.60
CA LYS A 55 13.56 16.64 2.19
C LYS A 55 14.90 16.69 2.92
N LEU A 56 15.50 17.87 3.04
CA LEU A 56 16.74 18.09 3.75
C LEU A 56 16.59 17.70 5.23
N MET A 57 15.55 18.20 5.91
CA MET A 57 15.26 17.87 7.31
C MET A 57 15.04 16.37 7.51
N LYS A 58 14.31 15.71 6.60
CA LYS A 58 14.08 14.26 6.66
C LYS A 58 15.39 13.47 6.51
N LEU A 59 16.27 13.88 5.60
CA LEU A 59 17.55 13.20 5.36
C LEU A 59 18.59 13.50 6.46
N ASP A 60 18.52 14.67 7.08
CA ASP A 60 19.42 15.11 8.15
C ASP A 60 18.92 14.79 9.57
N ALA A 61 17.67 14.31 9.73
CA ALA A 61 17.03 14.07 11.04
C ALA A 61 17.88 13.28 12.05
N LYS A 62 18.75 12.38 11.58
CA LYS A 62 19.65 11.57 12.43
C LYS A 62 21.00 12.23 12.72
N ARG A 63 21.55 12.98 11.76
CA ARG A 63 22.91 13.53 11.84
C ARG A 63 22.92 14.94 12.41
N ARG A 64 21.84 15.71 12.19
CA ARG A 64 21.65 17.09 12.66
C ARG A 64 22.86 17.97 12.30
N GLU A 65 23.28 17.90 11.04
CA GLU A 65 24.44 18.64 10.52
C GLU A 65 24.09 20.10 10.18
N TYR A 66 22.81 20.41 9.93
CA TYR A 66 22.40 21.69 9.37
C TYR A 66 21.40 22.44 10.25
N ASP A 67 21.57 23.77 10.31
CA ASP A 67 20.56 24.71 10.79
C ASP A 67 20.02 25.49 9.58
N ILE A 68 18.70 25.49 9.39
CA ILE A 68 18.06 26.04 8.19
C ILE A 68 17.44 27.40 8.51
N ILE A 69 17.72 28.40 7.68
CA ILE A 69 17.06 29.71 7.70
C ILE A 69 16.42 29.93 6.33
N VAL A 70 15.11 30.11 6.27
CA VAL A 70 14.41 30.46 5.03
C VAL A 70 13.89 31.89 5.08
N ILE A 71 14.11 32.65 4.00
CA ILE A 71 13.72 34.05 3.89
C ILE A 71 12.77 34.18 2.70
N GLY A 72 11.53 34.57 2.97
CA GLY A 72 10.44 34.76 2.02
C GLY A 72 9.99 36.21 1.95
N GLU A 73 9.89 36.73 0.73
CA GLU A 73 9.43 38.10 0.45
C GLU A 73 7.92 38.27 0.72
N GLU A 74 7.11 37.26 0.43
CA GLU A 74 5.65 37.32 0.61
C GLU A 74 5.25 37.24 2.10
N SER A 75 4.10 37.82 2.44
CA SER A 75 3.51 37.83 3.79
C SER A 75 2.85 36.50 4.20
N HIS A 76 3.10 35.42 3.45
CA HIS A 76 2.45 34.12 3.61
C HIS A 76 3.48 32.99 3.73
N LEU A 77 3.09 31.94 4.46
CA LEU A 77 3.80 30.65 4.44
C LEU A 77 3.71 30.01 3.05
N ALA A 78 4.58 29.04 2.77
CA ALA A 78 4.59 28.34 1.48
C ALA A 78 3.20 27.77 1.15
N TYR A 79 2.65 28.18 0.00
CA TYR A 79 1.31 27.82 -0.45
C TYR A 79 1.31 27.26 -1.87
N ASN A 80 0.23 26.59 -2.23
CA ASN A 80 0.04 25.97 -3.54
C ASN A 80 -0.29 27.02 -4.60
N ARG A 81 0.75 27.55 -5.26
CA ARG A 81 0.61 28.54 -6.34
C ARG A 81 -0.06 27.98 -7.60
N VAL A 82 0.06 26.67 -7.86
CA VAL A 82 -0.66 26.01 -8.96
C VAL A 82 -2.17 25.94 -8.67
N GLY A 83 -2.55 25.97 -7.40
CA GLY A 83 -3.93 25.93 -6.95
C GLY A 83 -4.59 27.29 -6.76
N LEU A 84 -4.00 28.40 -7.25
CA LEU A 84 -4.52 29.76 -6.98
C LEU A 84 -5.98 29.96 -7.40
N THR A 85 -6.44 29.28 -8.44
CA THR A 85 -7.84 29.34 -8.88
C THR A 85 -8.82 28.86 -7.81
N SER A 86 -8.39 27.96 -6.90
CA SER A 86 -9.23 27.53 -5.77
C SER A 86 -9.46 28.61 -4.71
N PHE A 87 -8.59 29.63 -4.62
CA PHE A 87 -8.83 30.83 -3.81
C PHE A 87 -10.13 31.55 -4.20
N PHE A 88 -10.44 31.47 -5.51
CA PHE A 88 -11.74 31.51 -6.21
C PHE A 88 -12.98 31.11 -5.39
N GLN A 89 -12.86 30.04 -4.63
CA GLN A 89 -14.01 29.34 -4.06
C GLN A 89 -14.19 29.63 -2.57
N HIS A 90 -13.09 29.79 -1.83
CA HIS A 90 -13.13 29.90 -0.37
C HIS A 90 -12.61 31.22 0.20
N ARG A 91 -11.87 32.05 -0.56
CA ARG A 91 -11.25 33.31 -0.09
C ARG A 91 -10.46 33.18 1.22
N LYS A 92 -9.81 32.03 1.42
CA LYS A 92 -9.04 31.67 2.63
C LYS A 92 -7.65 31.20 2.25
N VAL A 93 -6.63 32.00 2.54
CA VAL A 93 -5.24 31.72 2.15
C VAL A 93 -4.73 30.44 2.81
N GLU A 94 -5.18 30.14 4.02
CA GLU A 94 -4.75 28.99 4.83
C GLU A 94 -5.04 27.65 4.16
N ASN A 95 -6.10 27.58 3.35
CA ASN A 95 -6.45 26.38 2.59
C ASN A 95 -5.45 26.07 1.46
N LEU A 96 -4.65 27.05 1.07
CA LEU A 96 -3.60 26.88 0.07
C LEU A 96 -2.25 26.49 0.71
N TYR A 97 -2.08 26.62 2.02
CA TYR A 97 -0.80 26.32 2.67
C TYR A 97 -0.39 24.86 2.42
N LEU A 98 0.86 24.68 1.99
CA LEU A 98 1.44 23.35 1.78
C LEU A 98 1.70 22.63 3.10
N ASN A 99 2.04 23.40 4.14
CA ASN A 99 2.12 22.95 5.51
C ASN A 99 1.35 23.92 6.41
N PRO A 100 0.54 23.43 7.36
CA PRO A 100 -0.17 24.28 8.28
C PRO A 100 0.82 25.00 9.24
N LYS A 101 0.40 26.10 9.86
CA LYS A 101 1.25 26.89 10.78
C LYS A 101 1.86 26.02 11.89
N GLU A 102 1.08 25.06 12.38
CA GLU A 102 1.50 24.11 13.42
C GLU A 102 2.67 23.24 12.98
N TRP A 103 2.83 22.96 11.68
CA TRP A 103 3.97 22.17 11.21
C TRP A 103 5.28 22.90 11.48
N TYR A 104 5.34 24.19 11.18
CA TYR A 104 6.52 25.04 11.42
C TYR A 104 6.81 25.16 12.92
N ASN A 105 5.76 25.31 13.74
CA ASN A 105 5.89 25.40 15.20
C ASN A 105 6.32 24.09 15.88
N ASN A 106 6.06 22.94 15.26
CA ASN A 106 6.40 21.62 15.79
C ASN A 106 7.79 21.13 15.34
N VAL A 107 8.52 21.92 14.54
CA VAL A 107 9.91 21.59 14.18
C VAL A 107 10.81 21.74 15.41
N PRO A 108 11.74 20.81 15.69
CA PRO A 108 12.62 20.93 16.85
C PRO A 108 13.43 22.23 16.82
N ASP A 109 13.47 22.93 17.97
CA ASP A 109 14.19 24.19 18.14
C ASP A 109 15.57 24.19 17.48
N GLY A 110 15.84 25.25 16.71
CA GLY A 110 17.08 25.47 15.96
C GLY A 110 17.17 24.74 14.62
N SER A 111 16.25 23.85 14.26
CA SER A 111 16.35 23.07 13.00
C SER A 111 15.81 23.82 11.78
N LEU A 112 14.79 24.67 11.95
CA LEU A 112 14.23 25.54 10.90
C LEU A 112 13.81 26.88 11.52
N ASN A 113 14.32 27.96 10.97
CA ASN A 113 13.85 29.32 11.19
C ASN A 113 13.30 29.86 9.87
N TYR A 114 12.16 30.54 9.90
CA TYR A 114 11.57 31.13 8.71
C TYR A 114 11.24 32.60 8.94
N HIS A 115 11.48 33.42 7.92
CA HIS A 115 11.17 34.83 7.89
C HIS A 115 10.28 35.09 6.68
N ILE A 116 9.10 35.67 6.91
CA ILE A 116 8.18 36.12 5.86
C ILE A 116 8.21 37.65 5.80
N ASN A 117 7.61 38.24 4.76
CA ASN A 117 7.61 39.69 4.56
C ASN A 117 9.03 40.31 4.57
N THR A 118 10.03 39.54 4.14
CA THR A 118 11.45 39.96 4.17
C THR A 118 12.08 39.64 2.83
N LYS A 119 12.50 40.66 2.09
CA LYS A 119 13.14 40.50 0.79
C LYS A 119 14.66 40.47 0.95
N VAL A 120 15.33 39.50 0.33
CA VAL A 120 16.79 39.59 0.16
C VAL A 120 17.08 40.58 -0.96
N THR A 121 17.91 41.59 -0.68
CA THR A 121 18.24 42.68 -1.62
C THR A 121 19.60 42.48 -2.28
N GLU A 122 20.57 41.90 -1.57
CA GLU A 122 21.94 41.70 -2.06
C GLU A 122 22.51 40.37 -1.57
N ILE A 123 23.39 39.77 -2.37
CA ILE A 123 24.19 38.59 -1.99
C ILE A 123 25.65 39.02 -2.06
N HIS A 124 26.42 38.72 -1.01
CA HIS A 124 27.86 39.00 -0.91
C HIS A 124 28.60 37.66 -0.86
N PRO A 125 28.97 37.06 -2.02
CA PRO A 125 29.51 35.70 -2.07
C PRO A 125 30.85 35.54 -1.36
N ASP A 126 31.70 36.57 -1.41
CA ASP A 126 33.05 36.56 -0.81
C ASP A 126 32.97 36.56 0.72
N ASP A 127 32.04 37.34 1.29
CA ASP A 127 31.79 37.42 2.74
C ASP A 127 30.83 36.33 3.24
N LYS A 128 30.23 35.56 2.32
CA LYS A 128 29.16 34.58 2.58
C LYS A 128 28.00 35.14 3.41
N THR A 129 27.47 36.28 2.98
CA THR A 129 26.30 36.92 3.61
C THR A 129 25.23 37.32 2.59
N VAL A 130 24.00 37.48 3.07
CA VAL A 130 22.90 38.09 2.31
C VAL A 130 22.35 39.29 3.08
N SER A 131 22.00 40.36 2.36
CA SER A 131 21.38 41.56 2.97
C SER A 131 19.87 41.54 2.74
N CYS A 132 19.11 41.93 3.74
CA CYS A 132 17.65 41.92 3.73
C CYS A 132 17.07 43.33 3.72
N SER A 133 15.83 43.47 3.21
CA SER A 133 15.07 44.72 3.21
C SER A 133 14.75 45.25 4.61
N SER A 134 14.87 44.41 5.64
CA SER A 134 14.81 44.82 7.05
C SER A 134 16.04 45.61 7.51
N GLY A 135 17.10 45.68 6.69
CA GLY A 135 18.40 46.26 7.05
C GLY A 135 19.37 45.26 7.69
N GLU A 136 18.97 44.01 7.85
CA GLU A 136 19.79 42.98 8.48
C GLU A 136 20.64 42.18 7.48
N THR A 137 21.72 41.60 7.99
CA THR A 137 22.65 40.76 7.22
C THR A 137 22.72 39.36 7.82
N VAL A 138 22.56 38.33 6.98
CA VAL A 138 22.52 36.92 7.39
C VAL A 138 23.71 36.17 6.82
N SER A 139 24.54 35.60 7.69
CA SER A 139 25.66 34.73 7.29
C SER A 139 25.19 33.34 6.86
N TYR A 140 25.82 32.74 5.86
CA TYR A 140 25.55 31.37 5.43
C TYR A 140 26.83 30.53 5.26
N ASP A 141 26.74 29.22 5.46
CA ASP A 141 27.75 28.28 4.96
C ASP A 141 27.42 27.83 3.54
N ILE A 142 26.12 27.62 3.29
CA ILE A 142 25.53 27.24 2.00
C ILE A 142 24.33 28.15 1.72
N LEU A 143 24.25 28.67 0.50
CA LEU A 143 23.14 29.49 0.02
C LEU A 143 22.34 28.74 -1.06
N VAL A 144 21.02 28.67 -0.92
CA VAL A 144 20.12 28.06 -1.90
C VAL A 144 19.14 29.11 -2.41
N LEU A 145 19.24 29.44 -3.70
CA LEU A 145 18.35 30.37 -4.38
C LEU A 145 17.14 29.61 -4.93
N ALA A 146 15.97 29.89 -4.38
CA ALA A 146 14.66 29.36 -4.77
C ALA A 146 13.67 30.51 -5.04
N THR A 147 14.16 31.59 -5.66
CA THR A 147 13.46 32.87 -5.87
C THR A 147 12.31 32.79 -6.87
N GLY A 148 12.24 31.72 -7.67
CA GLY A 148 11.14 31.49 -8.59
C GLY A 148 11.16 32.42 -9.81
N SER A 149 10.00 32.95 -10.17
CA SER A 149 9.79 33.79 -11.36
C SER A 149 8.72 34.87 -11.14
N ASP A 150 8.80 35.93 -11.94
CA ASP A 150 7.81 37.02 -12.01
C ASP A 150 6.87 36.84 -13.20
N ALA A 151 5.65 37.38 -13.09
CA ALA A 151 4.74 37.48 -14.23
C ALA A 151 5.26 38.50 -15.26
N LEU A 152 5.16 38.15 -16.54
CA LEU A 152 5.61 39.03 -17.62
C LEU A 152 4.52 40.06 -17.96
N LEU A 153 4.87 41.35 -17.89
CA LEU A 153 4.06 42.46 -18.39
C LEU A 153 4.63 43.02 -19.70
N PRO A 154 3.79 43.45 -20.67
CA PRO A 154 4.26 43.99 -21.93
C PRO A 154 4.67 45.46 -21.78
N ARG A 155 5.85 45.72 -21.20
CA ARG A 155 6.34 47.08 -20.90
C ARG A 155 6.45 48.03 -22.10
N HIS A 156 6.40 47.50 -23.32
CA HIS A 156 6.42 48.29 -24.56
C HIS A 156 5.02 48.71 -25.03
N THR A 157 3.96 48.13 -24.47
CA THR A 157 2.58 48.51 -24.79
C THR A 157 2.23 49.79 -24.01
N PRO A 158 1.86 50.89 -24.69
CA PRO A 158 1.44 52.11 -24.00
C PRO A 158 0.23 51.85 -23.09
N GLY A 159 0.30 52.33 -21.85
CA GLY A 159 -0.73 52.13 -20.81
C GLY A 159 -0.63 50.82 -20.02
N HIS A 160 0.47 50.06 -20.13
CA HIS A 160 0.65 48.79 -19.39
C HIS A 160 0.70 48.94 -17.85
N ASP A 161 0.92 50.15 -17.35
CA ASP A 161 0.98 50.53 -15.94
C ASP A 161 -0.29 51.27 -15.47
N ALA A 162 -1.35 51.25 -16.29
CA ALA A 162 -2.64 51.83 -15.96
C ALA A 162 -3.30 51.11 -14.77
N LYS A 163 -4.09 51.86 -14.00
CA LYS A 163 -4.92 51.29 -12.95
C LYS A 163 -6.04 50.47 -13.59
N GLY A 164 -6.17 49.21 -13.19
CA GLY A 164 -7.02 48.22 -13.84
C GLY A 164 -6.24 47.18 -14.64
N VAL A 165 -4.91 47.28 -14.71
CA VAL A 165 -4.03 46.23 -15.23
C VAL A 165 -3.53 45.34 -14.08
N PHE A 166 -3.69 44.03 -14.22
CA PHE A 166 -3.33 43.01 -13.23
C PHE A 166 -2.50 41.89 -13.87
N VAL A 167 -1.89 41.08 -13.02
CA VAL A 167 -1.25 39.81 -13.37
C VAL A 167 -1.85 38.69 -12.51
N TYR A 168 -1.59 37.44 -12.89
CA TYR A 168 -2.07 36.27 -12.15
C TYR A 168 -0.89 35.46 -11.62
N ARG A 169 -0.40 35.78 -10.41
CA ARG A 169 0.83 35.16 -9.88
C ARG A 169 0.86 34.93 -8.37
N THR A 170 0.55 35.94 -7.56
CA THR A 170 0.59 35.89 -6.09
C THR A 170 -0.80 36.06 -5.49
N ILE A 171 -0.97 35.73 -4.20
CA ILE A 171 -2.25 35.96 -3.51
C ILE A 171 -2.59 37.45 -3.47
N GLU A 172 -1.59 38.31 -3.26
CA GLU A 172 -1.77 39.77 -3.27
C GLU A 172 -2.29 40.28 -4.63
N ASP A 173 -1.77 39.74 -5.75
CA ASP A 173 -2.29 40.07 -7.08
C ASP A 173 -3.79 39.72 -7.21
N LEU A 174 -4.18 38.55 -6.69
CA LEU A 174 -5.56 38.08 -6.73
C LEU A 174 -6.47 38.91 -5.83
N GLU A 175 -6.04 39.25 -4.62
CA GLU A 175 -6.78 40.12 -3.69
C GLU A 175 -6.99 41.52 -4.28
N ASN A 176 -5.94 42.08 -4.91
CA ASN A 176 -6.03 43.36 -5.60
C ASN A 176 -7.01 43.31 -6.78
N LEU A 177 -6.98 42.24 -7.58
CA LEU A 177 -7.94 42.01 -8.67
C LEU A 177 -9.37 41.87 -8.14
N ILE A 178 -9.59 41.08 -7.09
CA ILE A 178 -10.91 40.88 -6.45
C ILE A 178 -11.47 42.23 -5.99
N LYS A 179 -10.67 43.00 -5.24
CA LYS A 179 -11.07 44.31 -4.70
C LYS A 179 -11.44 45.28 -5.81
N PHE A 180 -10.60 45.38 -6.85
CA PHE A 180 -10.85 46.27 -7.97
C PHE A 180 -12.09 45.85 -8.78
N SER A 181 -12.27 44.56 -9.03
CA SER A 181 -13.43 44.05 -9.79
C SER A 181 -14.77 44.39 -9.13
N ALA A 182 -14.82 44.41 -7.79
CA ALA A 182 -16.03 44.70 -7.04
C ALA A 182 -16.52 46.15 -7.22
N GLU A 183 -15.60 47.07 -7.57
CA GLU A 183 -15.89 48.47 -7.90
C GLU A 183 -16.28 48.67 -9.38
N ARG A 184 -16.16 47.63 -10.21
CA ARG A 184 -16.32 47.68 -11.67
C ARG A 184 -17.39 46.71 -12.18
N LYS A 185 -18.54 46.65 -11.48
CA LYS A 185 -19.65 45.77 -11.83
C LYS A 185 -20.21 46.05 -13.22
N ASP A 186 -20.73 45.01 -13.87
CA ASP A 186 -21.37 45.05 -15.19
C ASP A 186 -20.48 45.61 -16.33
N THR A 187 -19.15 45.64 -16.12
CA THR A 187 -18.17 46.02 -17.15
C THR A 187 -17.55 44.79 -17.83
N HIS A 188 -16.71 45.00 -18.85
CA HIS A 188 -16.01 43.91 -19.52
C HIS A 188 -14.62 43.69 -18.90
N GLY A 189 -14.27 42.43 -18.66
CA GLY A 189 -12.94 41.99 -18.25
C GLY A 189 -12.17 41.39 -19.41
N LEU A 190 -10.87 41.65 -19.48
CA LEU A 190 -9.98 41.16 -20.55
C LEU A 190 -8.85 40.33 -19.95
N VAL A 191 -8.59 39.15 -20.50
CA VAL A 191 -7.41 38.34 -20.18
C VAL A 191 -6.54 38.20 -21.42
N VAL A 192 -5.25 38.51 -21.30
CA VAL A 192 -4.32 38.46 -22.43
C VAL A 192 -3.35 37.30 -22.27
N GLY A 193 -3.40 36.37 -23.24
CA GLY A 193 -2.64 35.12 -23.28
C GLY A 193 -3.55 33.92 -23.08
N GLY A 194 -3.66 33.02 -24.06
CA GLY A 194 -4.41 31.76 -24.03
C GLY A 194 -3.56 30.56 -23.64
N GLY A 195 -2.58 30.77 -22.76
CA GLY A 195 -1.82 29.71 -22.11
C GLY A 195 -2.55 29.14 -20.90
N LEU A 196 -1.86 28.28 -20.13
CA LEU A 196 -2.37 27.67 -18.90
C LEU A 196 -2.88 28.71 -17.90
N LEU A 197 -2.00 29.62 -17.51
CA LEU A 197 -2.31 30.70 -16.57
C LEU A 197 -3.41 31.63 -17.09
N GLY A 198 -3.51 31.81 -18.40
CA GLY A 198 -4.52 32.68 -19.00
C GLY A 198 -5.91 32.09 -18.94
N LEU A 199 -6.05 30.79 -19.22
CA LEU A 199 -7.34 30.10 -19.08
C LEU A 199 -7.77 30.03 -17.61
N GLU A 200 -6.83 29.87 -16.68
CA GLU A 200 -7.09 29.93 -15.24
C GLU A 200 -7.50 31.34 -14.77
N ALA A 201 -6.78 32.38 -15.21
CA ALA A 201 -7.11 33.77 -14.91
C ALA A 201 -8.47 34.17 -15.49
N ALA A 202 -8.79 33.72 -16.71
CA ALA A 202 -10.09 33.93 -17.32
C ALA A 202 -11.21 33.29 -16.50
N LYS A 203 -11.02 32.05 -16.05
CA LYS A 203 -11.97 31.39 -15.15
C LYS A 203 -12.12 32.15 -13.84
N ALA A 204 -11.01 32.53 -13.20
CA ALA A 204 -11.03 33.31 -11.97
C ALA A 204 -11.82 34.61 -12.13
N MET A 205 -11.62 35.34 -13.24
CA MET A 205 -12.39 36.56 -13.52
C MET A 205 -13.86 36.29 -13.79
N MET A 206 -14.22 35.17 -14.44
CA MET A 206 -15.62 34.77 -14.62
C MET A 206 -16.28 34.43 -13.27
N ASP A 207 -15.59 33.70 -12.40
CA ASP A 207 -16.07 33.28 -11.08
C ASP A 207 -16.22 34.44 -10.08
N LEU A 208 -15.71 35.64 -10.41
CA LEU A 208 -16.00 36.85 -9.66
C LEU A 208 -17.44 37.34 -9.86
N GLU A 209 -18.08 36.98 -10.97
CA GLU A 209 -19.44 37.38 -11.34
C GLU A 209 -19.69 38.91 -11.33
N ASN A 210 -18.62 39.71 -11.32
CA ASN A 210 -18.68 41.18 -11.38
C ASN A 210 -18.69 41.70 -12.82
N TYR A 211 -18.19 40.92 -13.79
CA TYR A 211 -18.10 41.34 -15.18
C TYR A 211 -19.31 40.88 -15.99
N LYS A 212 -19.81 41.74 -16.87
CA LYS A 212 -20.84 41.38 -17.85
C LYS A 212 -20.35 40.31 -18.82
N LYS A 213 -19.07 40.39 -19.21
CA LYS A 213 -18.40 39.39 -20.06
C LYS A 213 -16.90 39.40 -19.81
N VAL A 214 -16.27 38.23 -19.91
CA VAL A 214 -14.82 38.07 -19.87
C VAL A 214 -14.33 37.64 -21.26
N HIS A 215 -13.33 38.34 -21.78
CA HIS A 215 -12.74 38.08 -23.09
C HIS A 215 -11.31 37.57 -22.94
N LEU A 216 -10.98 36.46 -23.60
CA LEU A 216 -9.63 35.90 -23.69
C LEU A 216 -9.01 36.25 -25.04
N ILE A 217 -7.89 36.97 -25.01
CA ILE A 217 -7.13 37.38 -26.20
C ILE A 217 -5.91 36.47 -26.36
N GLU A 218 -5.84 35.73 -27.46
CA GLU A 218 -4.71 34.88 -27.81
C GLU A 218 -4.14 35.29 -29.16
N ARG A 219 -2.81 35.45 -29.21
CA ARG A 219 -2.11 35.86 -30.43
C ARG A 219 -1.94 34.75 -31.46
N ASN A 220 -2.04 33.50 -31.04
CA ASN A 220 -1.95 32.31 -31.87
C ASN A 220 -3.32 31.92 -32.41
N ARG A 221 -3.34 30.97 -33.35
CA ARG A 221 -4.56 30.44 -33.97
C ARG A 221 -5.37 29.50 -33.08
N TRP A 222 -4.86 29.11 -31.91
CA TRP A 222 -5.54 28.30 -30.89
C TRP A 222 -4.89 28.51 -29.52
N VAL A 223 -5.59 28.15 -28.45
CA VAL A 223 -5.10 28.19 -27.06
C VAL A 223 -4.19 27.00 -26.75
N LEU A 224 -3.32 27.11 -25.73
CA LEU A 224 -2.39 26.04 -25.32
C LEU A 224 -1.45 25.56 -26.45
N SER A 225 -1.06 26.45 -27.35
CA SER A 225 -0.22 26.14 -28.53
C SER A 225 1.16 25.56 -28.21
N ARG A 226 1.61 25.65 -26.95
CA ARG A 226 2.86 25.03 -26.47
C ARG A 226 2.67 23.58 -26.00
N GLN A 227 1.43 23.13 -25.79
CA GLN A 227 1.10 21.80 -25.30
C GLN A 227 0.30 20.99 -26.33
N LEU A 228 -0.49 21.67 -27.18
CA LEU A 228 -1.47 21.08 -28.08
C LEU A 228 -1.26 21.51 -29.54
N ASP A 229 -1.61 20.62 -30.46
CA ASP A 229 -1.74 20.97 -31.87
C ASP A 229 -3.07 21.69 -32.16
N SER A 230 -3.28 22.07 -33.42
CA SER A 230 -4.44 22.88 -33.82
C SER A 230 -5.78 22.17 -33.64
N ASP A 231 -5.84 20.84 -33.79
CA ASP A 231 -7.07 20.08 -33.61
C ASP A 231 -7.46 20.00 -32.14
N ALA A 232 -6.50 19.61 -31.28
CA ALA A 232 -6.72 19.55 -29.85
C ALA A 232 -7.02 20.93 -29.27
N GLY A 233 -6.27 21.95 -29.69
CA GLY A 233 -6.48 23.33 -29.27
C GLY A 233 -7.82 23.91 -29.71
N GLY A 234 -8.26 23.60 -30.94
CA GLY A 234 -9.58 24.00 -31.44
C GLY A 234 -10.73 23.42 -30.61
N LEU A 235 -10.62 22.14 -30.21
CA LEU A 235 -11.60 21.51 -29.34
C LEU A 235 -11.66 22.17 -27.95
N VAL A 236 -10.51 22.59 -27.41
CA VAL A 236 -10.48 23.36 -26.15
C VAL A 236 -11.18 24.71 -26.34
N VAL A 237 -10.95 25.43 -27.43
CA VAL A 237 -11.63 26.71 -27.74
C VAL A 237 -13.15 26.53 -27.75
N GLU A 238 -13.65 25.51 -28.45
CA GLU A 238 -15.08 25.21 -28.51
C GLU A 238 -15.66 24.93 -27.11
N GLN A 239 -14.99 24.08 -26.32
CA GLN A 239 -15.47 23.75 -24.97
C GLN A 239 -15.48 24.97 -24.04
N VAL A 240 -14.46 25.84 -24.08
CA VAL A 240 -14.44 27.02 -23.21
C VAL A 240 -15.43 28.11 -23.66
N GLN A 241 -15.70 28.22 -24.95
CA GLN A 241 -16.75 29.10 -25.47
C GLN A 241 -18.15 28.65 -25.03
N ASN A 242 -18.41 27.33 -25.03
CA ASN A 242 -19.66 26.77 -24.52
C ASN A 242 -19.86 27.00 -23.01
N LEU A 243 -18.78 27.28 -22.28
CA LEU A 243 -18.81 27.65 -20.86
C LEU A 243 -18.97 29.16 -20.62
N GLY A 244 -19.12 29.95 -21.69
CA GLY A 244 -19.38 31.39 -21.63
C GLY A 244 -18.14 32.28 -21.73
N LEU A 245 -16.95 31.72 -21.95
CA LEU A 245 -15.73 32.51 -22.18
C LEU A 245 -15.67 32.99 -23.63
N ASP A 246 -15.52 34.29 -23.86
CA ASP A 246 -15.35 34.82 -25.21
C ASP A 246 -13.89 34.74 -25.65
N VAL A 247 -13.58 33.95 -26.67
CA VAL A 247 -12.18 33.72 -27.09
C VAL A 247 -11.91 34.41 -28.42
N MET A 248 -10.97 35.35 -28.44
CA MET A 248 -10.48 36.04 -29.63
C MET A 248 -9.07 35.57 -29.98
N LEU A 249 -8.98 34.76 -31.03
CA LEU A 249 -7.74 34.18 -31.53
C LEU A 249 -7.07 35.10 -32.55
N SER A 250 -5.77 34.93 -32.77
CA SER A 250 -4.96 35.77 -33.67
C SER A 250 -5.05 37.28 -33.40
N LYS A 251 -5.33 37.67 -32.15
CA LYS A 251 -5.46 39.06 -31.73
C LYS A 251 -4.33 39.46 -30.78
N ARG A 252 -3.87 40.72 -30.88
CA ARG A 252 -2.79 41.28 -30.06
C ARG A 252 -3.16 42.69 -29.62
N VAL A 253 -2.94 43.00 -28.35
CA VAL A 253 -3.16 44.34 -27.80
C VAL A 253 -2.00 45.25 -28.23
N GLY A 254 -2.30 46.28 -29.02
CA GLY A 254 -1.32 47.28 -29.47
C GLY A 254 -1.19 48.46 -28.50
N LYS A 255 -2.30 48.90 -27.91
CA LYS A 255 -2.36 50.01 -26.95
C LYS A 255 -3.49 49.78 -25.92
N ILE A 256 -3.27 50.21 -24.68
CA ILE A 256 -4.31 50.31 -23.65
C ILE A 256 -4.81 51.76 -23.61
N GLU A 257 -6.12 51.96 -23.73
CA GLU A 257 -6.74 53.27 -23.62
C GLU A 257 -7.05 53.57 -22.16
N VAL A 258 -6.62 54.75 -21.72
CA VAL A 258 -6.75 55.20 -20.33
C VAL A 258 -7.57 56.47 -20.23
N GLY A 259 -8.31 56.62 -19.14
CA GLY A 259 -8.96 57.86 -18.75
C GLY A 259 -7.99 58.90 -18.17
N GLU A 260 -8.50 60.07 -17.83
CA GLU A 260 -7.73 61.18 -17.24
C GLU A 260 -7.10 60.81 -15.87
N ASP A 261 -7.68 59.84 -15.16
CA ASP A 261 -7.23 59.30 -13.88
C ASP A 261 -6.27 58.10 -14.00
N ASN A 262 -5.78 57.84 -15.23
CA ASN A 262 -4.97 56.68 -15.61
C ASN A 262 -5.68 55.32 -15.40
N MET A 263 -7.02 55.29 -15.43
CA MET A 263 -7.80 54.05 -15.36
C MET A 263 -8.04 53.46 -16.75
N VAL A 264 -8.05 52.13 -16.86
CA VAL A 264 -8.36 51.43 -18.12
C VAL A 264 -9.79 51.76 -18.57
N LYS A 265 -9.93 52.18 -19.83
CA LYS A 265 -11.22 52.36 -20.56
C LYS A 265 -11.41 51.32 -21.68
N GLY A 266 -10.33 50.81 -22.24
CA GLY A 266 -10.39 49.90 -23.37
C GLY A 266 -9.00 49.51 -23.89
N VAL A 267 -9.00 48.78 -24.99
CA VAL A 267 -7.80 48.39 -25.73
C VAL A 267 -7.97 48.65 -27.22
N VAL A 268 -6.87 49.03 -27.88
CA VAL A 268 -6.73 49.04 -29.33
C VAL A 268 -5.85 47.86 -29.72
N PHE A 269 -6.35 46.98 -30.58
CA PHE A 269 -5.60 45.85 -31.11
C PHE A 269 -4.64 46.31 -32.21
N GLU A 270 -3.62 45.50 -32.51
CA GLU A 270 -2.63 45.82 -33.56
C GLU A 270 -3.24 45.94 -34.97
N ASP A 271 -4.43 45.38 -35.20
CA ASP A 271 -5.17 45.50 -36.45
C ASP A 271 -6.12 46.71 -36.50
N GLY A 272 -6.11 47.56 -35.46
CA GLY A 272 -6.87 48.80 -35.38
C GLY A 272 -8.28 48.67 -34.79
N GLU A 273 -8.77 47.45 -34.54
CA GLU A 273 -10.04 47.24 -33.84
C GLU A 273 -9.94 47.67 -32.37
N THR A 274 -11.01 48.22 -31.82
CA THR A 274 -11.08 48.72 -30.44
C THR A 274 -12.09 47.93 -29.62
N MET A 275 -11.78 47.68 -28.34
CA MET A 275 -12.69 47.02 -27.39
C MET A 275 -12.72 47.76 -26.05
N GLU A 276 -13.92 48.07 -25.58
CA GLU A 276 -14.13 48.62 -24.23
C GLU A 276 -13.91 47.54 -23.17
N CYS A 277 -13.14 47.87 -22.13
CA CYS A 277 -12.95 47.03 -20.95
C CYS A 277 -12.50 47.88 -19.77
N SER A 278 -12.79 47.43 -18.54
CA SER A 278 -12.39 48.15 -17.32
C SER A 278 -11.22 47.50 -16.60
N THR A 279 -10.97 46.22 -16.89
CA THR A 279 -9.95 45.40 -16.21
C THR A 279 -9.23 44.53 -17.22
N ILE A 280 -7.90 44.49 -17.14
CA ILE A 280 -7.04 43.66 -17.98
C ILE A 280 -6.14 42.80 -17.09
N CYS A 281 -6.15 41.48 -17.26
CA CYS A 281 -5.20 40.57 -16.63
C CYS A 281 -4.22 39.99 -17.66
N PHE A 282 -2.93 40.29 -17.52
CA PHE A 282 -1.89 39.73 -18.38
C PHE A 282 -1.41 38.37 -17.85
N ALA A 283 -1.48 37.36 -18.71
CA ALA A 283 -1.00 35.99 -18.48
C ALA A 283 -0.13 35.53 -19.67
N ILE A 284 0.81 36.38 -20.09
CA ILE A 284 1.64 36.20 -21.30
C ILE A 284 2.96 35.45 -21.05
N GLY A 285 3.13 34.87 -19.88
CA GLY A 285 4.31 34.09 -19.48
C GLY A 285 4.96 34.58 -18.19
N ILE A 286 6.06 33.95 -17.83
CA ILE A 286 6.86 34.24 -16.64
C ILE A 286 8.32 34.51 -17.02
N LYS A 287 9.03 35.23 -16.15
CA LYS A 287 10.46 35.51 -16.25
C LYS A 287 11.18 35.06 -14.99
N ALA A 288 12.23 34.27 -15.13
CA ALA A 288 13.02 33.79 -13.98
C ALA A 288 13.60 34.97 -13.19
N ARG A 289 13.56 34.87 -11.85
CA ARG A 289 14.10 35.87 -10.94
C ARG A 289 15.59 35.65 -10.70
N ASP A 290 16.40 36.17 -11.63
CA ASP A 290 17.87 36.07 -11.63
C ASP A 290 18.58 37.37 -11.21
N GLU A 291 17.83 38.41 -10.83
CA GLU A 291 18.35 39.74 -10.52
C GLU A 291 19.38 39.74 -9.39
N LEU A 292 19.12 39.00 -8.30
CA LEU A 292 20.02 38.89 -7.15
C LEU A 292 21.35 38.23 -7.53
N ALA A 293 21.26 37.12 -8.28
CA ALA A 293 22.43 36.39 -8.74
C ALA A 293 23.27 37.24 -9.70
N ARG A 294 22.61 37.97 -10.60
CA ARG A 294 23.28 38.84 -11.59
C ARG A 294 24.01 40.00 -10.92
N GLN A 295 23.40 40.64 -9.92
CA GLN A 295 24.04 41.71 -9.14
C GLN A 295 25.25 41.19 -8.36
N ALA A 296 25.17 39.95 -7.85
CA ALA A 296 26.26 39.30 -7.12
C ALA A 296 27.35 38.67 -8.01
N GLY A 297 27.32 38.91 -9.32
CA GLY A 297 28.31 38.38 -10.26
C GLY A 297 28.20 36.86 -10.54
N ILE A 298 27.09 36.22 -10.14
CA ILE A 298 26.81 34.82 -10.44
C ILE A 298 26.33 34.71 -11.90
N LYS A 299 26.82 33.70 -12.62
CA LYS A 299 26.52 33.51 -14.04
C LYS A 299 25.02 33.24 -14.24
N CYS A 300 24.39 34.08 -15.04
CA CYS A 300 22.99 33.94 -15.45
C CYS A 300 22.89 33.84 -16.98
N ALA A 301 21.85 33.19 -17.47
CA ALA A 301 21.55 33.14 -18.89
C ALA A 301 21.10 34.53 -19.40
N ASP A 302 21.26 34.76 -20.70
CA ASP A 302 20.91 36.03 -21.32
C ASP A 302 19.41 36.34 -21.19
N ARG A 303 19.06 37.63 -21.22
CA ARG A 303 17.67 38.14 -21.26
C ARG A 303 16.77 37.68 -20.11
N GLY A 304 17.34 37.34 -18.94
CA GLY A 304 16.56 36.85 -17.81
C GLY A 304 16.18 35.37 -17.92
N GLY A 305 17.04 34.57 -18.57
CA GLY A 305 16.86 33.14 -18.76
C GLY A 305 17.14 32.28 -17.52
N GLY A 306 17.38 32.90 -16.35
CA GLY A 306 17.62 32.23 -15.08
C GLY A 306 19.11 32.09 -14.72
N ILE A 307 19.36 31.63 -13.50
CA ILE A 307 20.68 31.40 -12.91
C ILE A 307 21.26 30.12 -13.48
N VAL A 308 22.44 30.18 -14.11
CA VAL A 308 23.04 28.99 -14.74
C VAL A 308 23.49 28.01 -13.69
N VAL A 309 23.02 26.76 -13.78
CA VAL A 309 23.38 25.68 -12.85
C VAL A 309 24.00 24.47 -13.55
N GLY A 310 24.92 23.79 -12.85
CA GLY A 310 25.47 22.51 -13.24
C GLY A 310 24.49 21.34 -13.03
N ASN A 311 24.90 20.14 -13.40
CA ASN A 311 24.12 18.92 -13.19
C ASN A 311 23.93 18.57 -11.70
N ASP A 312 24.82 19.04 -10.83
CA ASP A 312 24.71 18.92 -9.38
C ASP A 312 23.98 20.11 -8.74
N LEU A 313 23.45 21.02 -9.58
CA LEU A 313 22.73 22.25 -9.22
C LEU A 313 23.59 23.37 -8.64
N SER A 314 24.92 23.25 -8.70
CA SER A 314 25.86 24.30 -8.31
C SER A 314 25.80 25.49 -9.28
N THR A 315 25.97 26.71 -8.76
CA THR A 315 26.14 27.92 -9.58
C THR A 315 27.62 28.19 -9.86
N SER A 316 27.95 29.31 -10.51
CA SER A 316 29.35 29.74 -10.67
C SER A 316 30.01 30.22 -9.38
N ALA A 317 29.24 30.51 -8.32
CA ALA A 317 29.75 30.88 -7.02
C ALA A 317 29.84 29.65 -6.09
N LYS A 318 30.94 29.57 -5.34
CA LYS A 318 31.20 28.45 -4.43
C LYS A 318 30.17 28.42 -3.30
N ASP A 319 29.68 27.22 -2.98
CA ASP A 319 28.68 26.97 -1.93
C ASP A 319 27.31 27.68 -2.16
N VAL A 320 27.07 28.17 -3.39
CA VAL A 320 25.79 28.76 -3.81
C VAL A 320 25.13 27.87 -4.87
N TYR A 321 23.87 27.50 -4.62
CA TYR A 321 23.04 26.64 -5.45
C TYR A 321 21.77 27.36 -5.89
N ALA A 322 21.15 26.92 -6.98
CA ALA A 322 19.84 27.41 -7.39
C ALA A 322 18.91 26.26 -7.81
N ILE A 323 17.64 26.33 -7.40
CA ILE A 323 16.62 25.32 -7.67
C ILE A 323 15.27 25.95 -8.04
N GLY A 324 14.44 25.23 -8.80
CA GLY A 324 13.12 25.70 -9.20
C GLY A 324 13.16 26.63 -10.42
N GLU A 325 12.18 27.53 -10.54
CA GLU A 325 11.99 28.34 -11.77
C GLU A 325 13.11 29.36 -12.02
N CYS A 326 13.85 29.77 -10.98
CA CYS A 326 14.98 30.68 -11.13
C CYS A 326 16.22 29.98 -11.71
N ALA A 327 16.27 28.64 -11.69
CA ALA A 327 17.42 27.86 -12.14
C ALA A 327 17.34 27.54 -13.63
N SER A 328 18.43 27.81 -14.35
CA SER A 328 18.63 27.56 -15.77
C SER A 328 19.59 26.39 -15.96
N TRP A 329 19.05 25.22 -16.28
CA TRP A 329 19.83 24.00 -16.54
C TRP A 329 19.89 23.76 -18.05
N GLU A 330 21.09 23.61 -18.61
CA GLU A 330 21.32 23.58 -20.07
C GLU A 330 20.70 24.78 -20.82
N ASN A 331 20.76 25.98 -20.24
CA ASN A 331 20.13 27.22 -20.73
C ASN A 331 18.59 27.14 -20.86
N GLN A 332 17.94 26.29 -20.06
CA GLN A 332 16.49 26.15 -20.03
C GLN A 332 15.93 26.31 -18.62
N THR A 333 14.83 27.06 -18.55
CA THR A 333 13.92 27.09 -17.40
C THR A 333 12.64 26.35 -17.78
N PHE A 334 12.14 25.50 -16.87
CA PHE A 334 11.02 24.61 -17.19
C PHE A 334 9.65 25.21 -16.90
N GLY A 335 9.55 26.15 -15.95
CA GLY A 335 8.28 26.77 -15.56
C GLY A 335 7.24 25.77 -15.03
N LEU A 336 7.70 24.65 -14.46
CA LEU A 336 6.88 23.57 -13.92
C LEU A 336 7.37 23.21 -12.52
N ILE A 337 6.42 22.83 -11.65
CA ILE A 337 6.73 22.41 -10.29
C ILE A 337 7.52 21.10 -10.23
N ALA A 338 7.15 20.10 -11.03
CA ALA A 338 7.75 18.76 -10.96
C ALA A 338 9.28 18.76 -11.16
N PRO A 339 9.84 19.43 -12.20
CA PRO A 339 11.27 19.65 -12.31
C PRO A 339 11.89 20.33 -11.09
N GLY A 340 11.23 21.33 -10.51
CA GLY A 340 11.70 22.00 -9.30
C GLY A 340 11.76 21.08 -8.08
N ILE A 341 10.78 20.21 -7.89
CA ILE A 341 10.78 19.19 -6.82
C ILE A 341 11.90 18.16 -7.03
N GLU A 342 12.18 17.78 -8.28
CA GLU A 342 13.31 16.92 -8.61
C GLU A 342 14.64 17.61 -8.31
N MET A 343 14.80 18.90 -8.64
CA MET A 343 15.97 19.69 -8.24
C MET A 343 16.14 19.73 -6.72
N ALA A 344 15.06 19.95 -5.97
CA ALA A 344 15.07 19.91 -4.50
C ALA A 344 15.50 18.53 -3.96
N ASP A 345 15.09 17.43 -4.59
CA ASP A 345 15.51 16.06 -4.23
C ASP A 345 16.99 15.80 -4.50
N VAL A 346 17.48 16.20 -5.67
CA VAL A 346 18.90 16.07 -6.03
C VAL A 346 19.77 16.86 -5.05
N LEU A 347 19.43 18.13 -4.79
CA LEU A 347 20.25 18.99 -3.93
C LEU A 347 20.23 18.51 -2.47
N SER A 348 19.04 18.23 -1.89
CA SER A 348 18.95 17.76 -0.50
C SER A 348 19.67 16.43 -0.28
N PHE A 349 19.63 15.52 -1.26
CA PHE A 349 20.43 14.29 -1.23
C PHE A 349 21.93 14.59 -1.30
N ASN A 350 22.36 15.46 -2.21
CA ASN A 350 23.79 15.77 -2.38
C ASN A 350 24.39 16.42 -1.13
N LEU A 351 23.64 17.30 -0.45
CA LEU A 351 24.12 17.95 0.77
C LEU A 351 24.22 16.98 1.97
N THR A 352 23.46 15.88 2.00
CA THR A 352 23.39 14.99 3.17
C THR A 352 24.02 13.61 2.93
N GLN A 353 23.64 12.95 1.85
CA GLN A 353 23.94 11.55 1.57
C GLN A 353 25.18 11.34 0.70
N ALA A 354 25.61 12.33 -0.10
CA ALA A 354 26.74 12.16 -1.02
C ALA A 354 28.09 11.94 -0.34
N LYS A 355 28.20 12.12 0.99
CA LYS A 355 29.37 11.68 1.77
C LYS A 355 29.53 10.15 1.80
N SER A 356 28.43 9.42 1.59
CA SER A 356 28.37 7.95 1.68
C SER A 356 27.86 7.29 0.39
N HIS A 357 27.48 8.09 -0.60
CA HIS A 357 26.88 7.68 -1.87
C HIS A 357 27.44 8.51 -3.02
N ALA A 358 27.30 8.03 -4.25
CA ALA A 358 27.61 8.84 -5.43
C ALA A 358 26.69 10.08 -5.49
N TYR A 359 27.23 11.20 -5.99
CA TYR A 359 26.45 12.41 -6.28
C TYR A 359 25.30 12.08 -7.23
N ARG A 360 24.12 12.64 -6.94
CA ARG A 360 23.01 12.65 -7.89
C ARG A 360 23.19 13.80 -8.86
N MET A 361 22.89 13.51 -10.12
CA MET A 361 22.88 14.48 -11.21
C MET A 361 21.44 14.72 -11.61
N PHE A 362 21.03 15.98 -11.68
CA PHE A 362 19.81 16.40 -12.32
C PHE A 362 19.88 16.01 -13.81
N LYS A 363 18.80 15.41 -14.28
CA LYS A 363 18.65 14.94 -15.65
C LYS A 363 17.54 15.74 -16.29
N ARG A 364 17.44 15.66 -17.62
CA ARG A 364 16.36 16.31 -18.35
C ARG A 364 15.00 15.84 -17.76
N PRO A 365 14.19 16.75 -17.23
CA PRO A 365 12.99 16.37 -16.50
C PRO A 365 11.87 15.99 -17.46
N ASP A 366 10.89 15.26 -16.93
CA ASP A 366 9.67 14.97 -17.66
C ASP A 366 8.78 16.23 -17.74
N LEU A 367 8.45 16.63 -18.97
CA LEU A 367 7.57 17.78 -19.25
C LEU A 367 6.11 17.35 -19.47
N SER A 368 5.80 16.07 -19.27
CA SER A 368 4.43 15.57 -19.33
C SER A 368 3.55 16.31 -18.33
N THR A 369 2.37 16.69 -18.78
CA THR A 369 1.47 17.57 -18.04
C THR A 369 0.05 17.05 -18.20
N LYS A 370 -0.70 16.92 -17.10
CA LYS A 370 -2.14 16.61 -17.09
C LYS A 370 -2.86 17.66 -16.25
N LEU A 371 -3.91 18.25 -16.81
CA LEU A 371 -4.54 19.45 -16.31
C LEU A 371 -6.05 19.37 -16.48
N LYS A 372 -6.75 20.15 -15.66
CA LYS A 372 -8.19 20.39 -15.79
C LYS A 372 -8.40 21.90 -15.88
N LEU A 373 -8.71 22.39 -17.07
CA LEU A 373 -8.84 23.82 -17.36
C LEU A 373 -10.31 24.11 -17.65
N LEU A 374 -10.96 24.98 -16.88
CA LEU A 374 -12.37 25.33 -17.08
C LEU A 374 -13.33 24.12 -17.08
N GLY A 375 -12.93 22.96 -16.55
CA GLY A 375 -13.73 21.72 -16.63
C GLY A 375 -13.35 20.80 -17.80
N VAL A 376 -12.48 21.25 -18.70
CA VAL A 376 -11.89 20.47 -19.80
C VAL A 376 -10.66 19.73 -19.31
N GLU A 377 -10.63 18.40 -19.46
CA GLU A 377 -9.42 17.62 -19.19
C GLU A 377 -8.45 17.68 -20.38
N VAL A 378 -7.19 18.00 -20.10
CA VAL A 378 -6.12 18.12 -21.10
C VAL A 378 -4.88 17.40 -20.61
N ALA A 379 -4.25 16.61 -21.46
CA ALA A 379 -2.97 16.01 -21.15
C ALA A 379 -2.02 16.00 -22.35
N SER A 380 -0.74 16.22 -22.10
CA SER A 380 0.36 15.99 -23.06
C SER A 380 1.49 15.23 -22.38
N PHE A 381 2.13 14.31 -23.08
CA PHE A 381 3.18 13.47 -22.50
C PHE A 381 4.25 13.09 -23.51
N GLY A 382 5.45 12.81 -23.00
CA GLY A 382 6.58 12.42 -23.85
C GLY A 382 6.98 13.51 -24.84
N ASP A 383 7.37 13.09 -26.04
CA ASP A 383 7.67 13.98 -27.16
C ASP A 383 6.41 14.24 -28.01
N PHE A 384 5.45 14.93 -27.42
CA PHE A 384 4.10 15.17 -27.98
C PHE A 384 4.07 16.02 -29.26
N PHE A 385 5.22 16.57 -29.70
CA PHE A 385 5.39 17.23 -31.00
C PHE A 385 6.45 16.57 -31.88
N ALA A 386 6.78 15.29 -31.66
CA ALA A 386 7.79 14.59 -32.45
C ALA A 386 7.47 14.54 -33.96
N ASP A 387 6.20 14.70 -34.35
CA ASP A 387 5.75 14.78 -35.73
C ASP A 387 5.98 16.16 -36.38
N ARG A 388 6.06 17.22 -35.56
CA ARG A 388 6.34 18.60 -35.97
C ARG A 388 7.82 18.95 -35.86
N ASP A 389 8.41 18.68 -34.69
CA ASP A 389 9.77 19.13 -34.32
C ASP A 389 10.83 18.03 -34.56
N GLY A 390 10.39 16.82 -34.92
CA GLY A 390 11.22 15.62 -34.96
C GLY A 390 11.43 15.01 -33.56
N PRO A 391 11.65 13.68 -33.46
CA PRO A 391 11.87 13.03 -32.18
C PRO A 391 13.19 13.49 -31.58
N LYS A 392 13.14 14.07 -30.38
CA LYS A 392 14.33 14.51 -29.63
C LYS A 392 15.24 13.33 -29.27
N HIS A 393 14.65 12.16 -29.03
CA HIS A 393 15.34 10.93 -28.70
C HIS A 393 14.66 9.71 -29.34
N LEU A 394 15.46 8.76 -29.82
CA LEU A 394 15.01 7.46 -30.31
C LEU A 394 15.66 6.35 -29.48
N PRO A 395 14.96 5.25 -29.18
CA PRO A 395 15.58 4.09 -28.52
C PRO A 395 16.79 3.57 -29.31
N ILE A 396 17.86 3.11 -28.64
CA ILE A 396 19.15 2.71 -29.26
C ILE A 396 18.96 1.73 -30.43
N ARG A 397 18.00 0.80 -30.32
CA ARG A 397 17.67 -0.16 -31.40
C ARG A 397 16.99 0.48 -32.61
N ALA A 398 16.20 1.54 -32.42
CA ALA A 398 15.60 2.31 -33.51
C ALA A 398 16.63 3.25 -34.16
N ALA A 399 17.57 3.79 -33.38
CA ALA A 399 18.66 4.64 -33.87
C ALA A 399 19.66 3.88 -34.77
N ARG A 400 19.89 2.59 -34.52
CA ARG A 400 20.82 1.74 -35.32
C ARG A 400 20.38 1.44 -36.75
N LYS A 401 19.12 1.66 -37.13
CA LYS A 401 18.64 1.44 -38.52
C LYS A 401 18.93 2.61 -39.46
N LYS A 402 19.63 3.65 -38.99
CA LYS A 402 19.95 4.86 -39.76
C LYS A 402 21.27 4.75 -40.54
N GLU A 403 21.57 3.58 -41.12
CA GLU A 403 22.56 3.45 -42.19
C GLU A 403 21.83 3.49 -43.54
N GLY A 404 21.52 4.70 -43.98
CA GLY A 404 20.88 4.99 -45.25
C GLY A 404 20.75 6.50 -45.38
N SER A 405 21.60 7.11 -46.21
CA SER A 405 21.76 8.57 -46.29
C SER A 405 20.43 9.29 -46.57
N PRO A 406 20.12 10.40 -45.88
CA PRO A 406 18.95 11.24 -46.17
C PRO A 406 18.94 11.89 -47.57
N ASP A 407 20.04 11.78 -48.33
CA ASP A 407 20.20 12.45 -49.62
C ASP A 407 19.57 11.72 -50.82
N ALA A 408 19.07 10.49 -50.68
CA ALA A 408 18.55 9.72 -51.81
C ALA A 408 17.10 10.06 -52.23
N LEU A 409 16.31 10.72 -51.37
CA LEU A 409 14.90 11.08 -51.65
C LEU A 409 14.69 12.58 -51.93
N ARG A 410 15.76 13.39 -51.85
CA ARG A 410 15.71 14.84 -52.00
C ARG A 410 15.49 15.32 -53.44
N LYS A 411 15.39 14.40 -54.42
CA LYS A 411 15.36 14.71 -55.86
C LYS A 411 14.05 14.41 -56.59
N LEU A 412 12.98 13.98 -55.93
CA LEU A 412 11.77 13.51 -56.65
C LEU A 412 10.42 14.10 -56.24
N THR A 413 10.33 14.98 -55.23
CA THR A 413 9.07 15.65 -54.88
C THR A 413 9.30 17.03 -54.27
N ASP A 414 8.62 18.07 -54.77
CA ASP A 414 8.53 19.42 -54.16
C ASP A 414 7.69 19.45 -52.86
N GLY A 415 7.49 18.28 -52.23
CA GLY A 415 6.73 18.12 -50.98
C GLY A 415 7.61 18.22 -49.73
N PRO A 416 7.03 18.58 -48.57
CA PRO A 416 7.76 18.59 -47.30
C PRO A 416 8.33 17.20 -46.99
N ALA A 417 9.50 17.17 -46.34
CA ALA A 417 10.17 15.92 -45.98
C ALA A 417 9.22 15.01 -45.16
N PRO A 418 9.19 13.69 -45.41
CA PRO A 418 8.30 12.79 -44.69
C PRO A 418 8.60 12.80 -43.18
N SER A 419 7.54 12.82 -42.37
CA SER A 419 7.67 12.87 -40.90
C SER A 419 8.47 11.66 -40.38
N PRO A 420 9.45 11.87 -39.48
CA PRO A 420 10.27 10.79 -38.93
C PRO A 420 9.52 9.87 -37.93
N VAL A 421 8.22 10.08 -37.73
CA VAL A 421 7.35 9.36 -36.80
C VAL A 421 5.99 9.08 -37.44
N LYS A 422 5.21 8.15 -36.88
CA LYS A 422 3.81 7.90 -37.28
C LYS A 422 2.86 8.38 -36.20
N ALA A 423 1.92 9.24 -36.58
CA ALA A 423 0.84 9.70 -35.71
C ALA A 423 -0.40 8.81 -35.87
N LEU A 424 -1.03 8.46 -34.76
CA LEU A 424 -2.36 7.87 -34.72
C LEU A 424 -3.29 8.84 -34.00
N THR A 425 -4.40 9.20 -34.63
CA THR A 425 -5.34 10.21 -34.12
C THR A 425 -6.75 9.65 -34.04
N TYR A 426 -7.43 9.93 -32.93
CA TYR A 426 -8.84 9.67 -32.69
C TYR A 426 -9.51 10.98 -32.30
N LYS A 427 -10.60 11.31 -32.97
CA LYS A 427 -11.35 12.56 -32.78
C LYS A 427 -12.84 12.23 -32.76
N ASP A 428 -13.46 12.35 -31.60
CA ASP A 428 -14.90 12.28 -31.42
C ASP A 428 -15.43 13.69 -31.09
N PRO A 429 -16.01 14.40 -32.08
CA PRO A 429 -16.54 15.74 -31.85
C PRO A 429 -17.83 15.74 -31.00
N PHE A 430 -18.56 14.63 -30.89
CA PHE A 430 -19.82 14.58 -30.13
C PHE A 430 -19.57 14.40 -28.64
N GLN A 431 -18.56 13.62 -28.27
CA GLN A 431 -18.11 13.46 -26.89
C GLN A 431 -17.05 14.48 -26.48
N ALA A 432 -16.62 15.33 -27.43
CA ALA A 432 -15.52 16.28 -27.27
C ALA A 432 -14.23 15.61 -26.78
N VAL A 433 -13.90 14.45 -27.38
CA VAL A 433 -12.70 13.66 -27.10
C VAL A 433 -11.71 13.74 -28.26
N TYR A 434 -10.46 14.02 -27.95
CA TYR A 434 -9.35 13.96 -28.91
C TYR A 434 -8.17 13.20 -28.32
N LYS A 435 -7.60 12.26 -29.06
CA LYS A 435 -6.37 11.55 -28.68
C LYS A 435 -5.43 11.54 -29.89
N LYS A 436 -4.16 11.86 -29.69
CA LYS A 436 -3.11 11.73 -30.70
C LYS A 436 -1.86 11.15 -30.09
N TYR A 437 -1.44 9.99 -30.58
CA TYR A 437 -0.26 9.27 -30.10
C TYR A 437 0.79 9.15 -31.20
N LEU A 438 2.04 9.36 -30.84
CA LEU A 438 3.18 9.41 -31.77
C LEU A 438 4.07 8.20 -31.54
N PHE A 439 4.34 7.46 -32.62
CA PHE A 439 5.10 6.21 -32.60
C PHE A 439 6.33 6.27 -33.50
N THR A 440 7.30 5.41 -33.25
CA THR A 440 8.38 5.14 -34.21
C THR A 440 7.82 4.62 -35.54
N MET A 441 8.58 4.77 -36.63
CA MET A 441 8.14 4.37 -37.99
C MET A 441 7.73 2.89 -38.11
N ASP A 442 8.34 2.03 -37.28
CA ASP A 442 8.03 0.60 -37.18
C ASP A 442 6.88 0.28 -36.22
N GLY A 443 6.30 1.30 -35.57
CA GLY A 443 5.20 1.15 -34.61
C GLY A 443 5.59 0.44 -33.31
N LYS A 444 6.88 0.27 -33.02
CA LYS A 444 7.35 -0.50 -31.86
C LYS A 444 7.47 0.30 -30.58
N TYR A 445 7.55 1.63 -30.64
CA TYR A 445 7.71 2.45 -29.44
C TYR A 445 6.78 3.64 -29.51
N LEU A 446 6.12 3.93 -28.38
CA LEU A 446 5.40 5.18 -28.15
C LEU A 446 6.40 6.26 -27.74
N LEU A 447 6.39 7.39 -28.44
CA LEU A 447 7.30 8.51 -28.24
C LEU A 447 6.65 9.62 -27.41
N GLY A 448 5.34 9.77 -27.51
CA GLY A 448 4.57 10.80 -26.82
C GLY A 448 3.15 10.91 -27.35
N GLY A 449 2.40 11.88 -26.86
CA GLY A 449 1.05 12.14 -27.32
C GLY A 449 0.32 13.21 -26.55
N MET A 450 -0.91 13.49 -26.98
CA MET A 450 -1.82 14.45 -26.38
C MET A 450 -3.26 13.92 -26.32
N MET A 451 -4.01 14.34 -25.31
CA MET A 451 -5.38 13.91 -25.02
C MET A 451 -6.24 15.10 -24.57
N ILE A 452 -7.50 15.16 -25.02
CA ILE A 452 -8.53 16.11 -24.60
C ILE A 452 -9.81 15.33 -24.28
N GLY A 453 -10.51 15.73 -23.20
CA GLY A 453 -11.78 15.13 -22.77
C GLY A 453 -11.59 13.85 -21.98
N ASP A 454 -11.05 12.79 -22.60
CA ASP A 454 -10.71 11.53 -21.94
C ASP A 454 -9.19 11.39 -21.76
N THR A 455 -8.73 11.63 -20.53
CA THR A 455 -7.31 11.58 -20.16
C THR A 455 -6.96 10.40 -19.24
N LYS A 456 -7.80 9.35 -19.19
CA LYS A 456 -7.60 8.19 -18.30
C LYS A 456 -6.31 7.42 -18.62
N ASP A 457 -6.01 7.26 -19.90
CA ASP A 457 -4.83 6.52 -20.39
C ASP A 457 -3.49 7.17 -19.99
N TYR A 458 -3.49 8.45 -19.62
CA TYR A 458 -2.28 9.21 -19.29
C TYR A 458 -1.38 8.50 -18.27
N VAL A 459 -1.97 7.92 -17.22
CA VAL A 459 -1.24 7.23 -16.14
C VAL A 459 -0.53 5.98 -16.66
N LYS A 460 -1.13 5.29 -17.64
CA LYS A 460 -0.56 4.08 -18.27
C LYS A 460 0.53 4.43 -19.29
N LEU A 461 0.34 5.47 -20.09
CA LEU A 461 1.22 5.77 -21.22
C LEU A 461 2.50 6.52 -20.83
N VAL A 462 2.47 7.36 -19.79
CA VAL A 462 3.67 8.12 -19.35
C VAL A 462 4.83 7.19 -18.95
N PRO A 463 4.64 6.14 -18.12
CA PRO A 463 5.71 5.18 -17.82
C PRO A 463 6.24 4.45 -19.05
N MET A 464 5.38 4.10 -20.02
CA MET A 464 5.80 3.41 -21.25
C MET A 464 6.77 4.26 -22.08
N VAL A 465 6.48 5.55 -22.22
CA VAL A 465 7.39 6.49 -22.91
C VAL A 465 8.68 6.68 -22.12
N LYS A 466 8.60 6.90 -20.81
CA LYS A 466 9.78 7.09 -19.94
C LYS A 466 10.75 5.93 -19.99
N ASN A 467 10.22 4.71 -19.95
CA ASN A 467 11.02 3.49 -19.95
C ASN A 467 11.44 3.04 -21.35
N GLN A 468 11.00 3.74 -22.41
CA GLN A 468 11.18 3.31 -23.80
C GLN A 468 10.74 1.86 -24.00
N LYS A 469 9.60 1.48 -23.43
CA LYS A 469 9.08 0.12 -23.50
C LYS A 469 8.64 -0.18 -24.94
N ALA A 470 9.06 -1.33 -25.48
CA ALA A 470 8.55 -1.80 -26.75
C ALA A 470 7.06 -2.15 -26.60
N LEU A 471 6.25 -1.85 -27.60
CA LEU A 471 4.82 -2.13 -27.59
C LEU A 471 4.58 -3.61 -27.88
N ASP A 472 3.89 -4.27 -26.95
CA ASP A 472 3.52 -5.69 -27.05
C ASP A 472 2.24 -5.90 -27.87
N VAL A 473 1.49 -4.81 -28.11
CA VAL A 473 0.27 -4.77 -28.93
C VAL A 473 0.36 -3.69 -30.01
N PRO A 474 -0.41 -3.80 -31.11
CA PRO A 474 -0.40 -2.80 -32.17
C PRO A 474 -0.81 -1.40 -31.65
N PRO A 475 -0.24 -0.31 -32.20
CA PRO A 475 -0.58 1.07 -31.85
C PRO A 475 -2.08 1.39 -31.79
N SER A 476 -2.90 0.74 -32.62
CA SER A 476 -4.35 0.95 -32.69
C SER A 476 -5.12 0.60 -31.40
N GLN A 477 -4.63 -0.37 -30.62
CA GLN A 477 -5.31 -0.78 -29.39
C GLN A 477 -5.20 0.26 -28.28
N PHE A 478 -4.19 1.13 -28.34
CA PHE A 478 -4.01 2.19 -27.35
C PHE A 478 -4.99 3.36 -27.54
N ILE A 479 -5.45 3.62 -28.78
CA ILE A 479 -6.23 4.84 -29.06
C ILE A 479 -7.74 4.63 -28.98
N LEU A 480 -8.25 3.48 -29.43
CA LEU A 480 -9.69 3.23 -29.55
C LEU A 480 -10.33 2.67 -28.29
N GLY A 481 -9.54 2.32 -27.26
CA GLY A 481 -10.02 1.78 -25.99
C GLY A 481 -10.93 0.57 -26.19
N ALA A 482 -10.40 -0.65 -26.02
CA ALA A 482 -11.27 -1.81 -25.81
C ALA A 482 -12.06 -1.58 -24.51
N SER A 483 -13.23 -0.96 -24.64
CA SER A 483 -14.18 -0.78 -23.56
C SER A 483 -14.81 -2.15 -23.31
N LYS A 484 -14.24 -2.90 -22.36
CA LYS A 484 -14.95 -4.00 -21.72
C LYS A 484 -15.14 -3.64 -20.25
N GLU A 485 -16.41 -3.54 -19.85
CA GLU A 485 -16.80 -3.54 -18.45
C GLU A 485 -16.24 -4.80 -17.78
N GLY A 486 -15.36 -4.62 -16.79
CA GLY A 486 -14.78 -5.72 -15.99
C GLY A 486 -13.28 -5.63 -15.68
N ASP A 487 -12.53 -4.68 -16.26
CA ASP A 487 -11.05 -4.65 -16.16
C ASP A 487 -10.50 -3.94 -14.91
N GLU A 488 -10.73 -4.52 -13.73
CA GLU A 488 -9.84 -4.35 -12.57
C GLU A 488 -9.36 -5.72 -12.02
N GLY A 489 -9.39 -6.76 -12.89
CA GLY A 489 -8.79 -8.06 -12.63
C GLY A 489 -7.29 -8.08 -12.96
N GLY A 490 -6.56 -9.14 -12.58
CA GLY A 490 -5.12 -9.32 -12.91
C GLY A 490 -4.76 -9.34 -14.40
N ASP A 491 -5.75 -9.11 -15.26
CA ASP A 491 -5.75 -9.19 -16.71
C ASP A 491 -5.07 -7.97 -17.35
N ASP A 492 -4.99 -6.85 -16.62
CA ASP A 492 -4.32 -5.62 -17.03
C ASP A 492 -2.83 -5.54 -16.70
N LEU A 493 -2.30 -6.53 -15.98
CA LEU A 493 -0.87 -6.57 -15.65
C LEU A 493 -0.04 -6.95 -16.88
N ASP A 494 1.15 -6.38 -17.04
CA ASP A 494 2.07 -6.78 -18.10
C ASP A 494 2.62 -8.20 -17.85
N ASP A 495 2.99 -8.94 -18.90
CA ASP A 495 3.53 -10.30 -18.77
C ASP A 495 4.82 -10.37 -17.93
N ASP A 496 5.62 -9.30 -17.89
CA ASP A 496 6.81 -9.20 -17.03
C ASP A 496 6.48 -8.83 -15.57
N THR A 497 5.22 -8.52 -15.26
CA THR A 497 4.80 -8.19 -13.89
C THR A 497 5.00 -9.37 -12.97
N GLN A 498 5.83 -9.17 -11.93
CA GLN A 498 6.05 -10.17 -10.90
C GLN A 498 4.77 -10.37 -10.08
N ILE A 499 4.16 -11.56 -10.19
CA ILE A 499 2.98 -11.95 -9.40
C ILE A 499 3.37 -12.61 -8.09
N CYS A 500 4.42 -13.45 -8.12
CA CYS A 500 4.89 -14.18 -6.94
C CYS A 500 6.32 -13.75 -6.60
N SER A 501 6.48 -12.90 -5.59
CA SER A 501 7.81 -12.49 -5.14
C SER A 501 8.61 -13.60 -4.44
N CYS A 502 7.95 -14.62 -3.88
CA CYS A 502 8.63 -15.74 -3.21
C CYS A 502 9.43 -16.64 -4.16
N HIS A 503 8.90 -16.83 -5.38
CA HIS A 503 9.46 -17.73 -6.39
C HIS A 503 9.79 -17.00 -7.70
N ASN A 504 9.73 -15.67 -7.68
CA ASN A 504 10.00 -14.79 -8.81
C ASN A 504 9.19 -15.14 -10.08
N VAL A 505 7.90 -15.46 -9.91
CA VAL A 505 7.00 -15.84 -11.01
C VAL A 505 6.29 -14.60 -11.54
N THR A 506 6.33 -14.41 -12.85
CA THR A 506 5.66 -13.33 -13.57
C THR A 506 4.29 -13.74 -14.10
N LYS A 507 3.50 -12.78 -14.59
CA LYS A 507 2.25 -13.07 -15.30
C LYS A 507 2.47 -13.92 -16.54
N GLY A 508 3.50 -13.61 -17.33
CA GLY A 508 3.88 -14.33 -18.53
C GLY A 508 4.15 -15.80 -18.24
N ASP A 509 4.78 -16.12 -17.11
CA ASP A 509 5.03 -17.52 -16.71
C ASP A 509 3.74 -18.30 -16.47
N VAL A 510 2.74 -17.68 -15.86
CA VAL A 510 1.40 -18.28 -15.64
C VAL A 510 0.64 -18.36 -16.97
N VAL A 511 0.62 -17.29 -17.75
CA VAL A 511 -0.07 -17.23 -19.06
C VAL A 511 0.46 -18.30 -20.01
N LYS A 512 1.79 -18.41 -20.11
CA LYS A 512 2.48 -19.35 -20.98
C LYS A 512 2.11 -20.80 -20.64
N THR A 513 2.25 -21.19 -19.38
CA THR A 513 2.00 -22.58 -18.94
C THR A 513 0.54 -23.00 -19.09
N VAL A 514 -0.41 -22.06 -19.03
CA VAL A 514 -1.83 -22.33 -19.29
C VAL A 514 -2.12 -22.43 -20.79
N LYS A 515 -1.62 -21.49 -21.61
CA LYS A 515 -1.85 -21.49 -23.07
C LYS A 515 -1.18 -22.67 -23.79
N GLU A 516 -0.01 -23.10 -23.31
CA GLU A 516 0.69 -24.30 -23.83
C GLU A 516 -0.02 -25.60 -23.44
N GLY A 517 -1.10 -25.54 -22.67
CA GLY A 517 -1.90 -26.70 -22.23
C GLY A 517 -1.24 -27.53 -21.13
N THR A 518 -0.10 -27.09 -20.62
CA THR A 518 0.66 -27.74 -19.54
C THR A 518 -0.06 -27.62 -18.19
N CYS A 519 -0.82 -26.54 -17.97
CA CYS A 519 -1.62 -26.31 -16.77
C CYS A 519 -3.11 -26.19 -17.10
N LYS A 520 -3.93 -27.12 -16.58
CA LYS A 520 -5.40 -27.11 -16.77
C LYS A 520 -6.17 -26.81 -15.49
N SER A 521 -5.46 -26.65 -14.38
CA SER A 521 -6.00 -26.29 -13.07
C SER A 521 -5.04 -25.39 -12.31
N ILE A 522 -5.54 -24.73 -11.27
CA ILE A 522 -4.70 -23.96 -10.32
C ILE A 522 -3.66 -24.86 -9.63
N GLY A 523 -3.97 -26.15 -9.42
CA GLY A 523 -3.01 -27.12 -8.91
C GLY A 523 -1.80 -27.29 -9.83
N ASP A 524 -2.05 -27.36 -11.14
CA ASP A 524 -0.99 -27.48 -12.14
C ASP A 524 -0.14 -26.21 -12.20
N VAL A 525 -0.77 -25.02 -12.14
CA VAL A 525 -0.05 -23.75 -12.11
C VAL A 525 0.90 -23.69 -10.92
N LYS A 526 0.46 -24.12 -9.73
CA LYS A 526 1.33 -24.22 -8.54
C LYS A 526 2.49 -25.18 -8.75
N SER A 527 2.27 -26.32 -9.39
CA SER A 527 3.31 -27.33 -9.62
C SER A 527 4.33 -26.85 -10.66
N CYS A 528 3.87 -26.29 -11.78
CA CYS A 528 4.69 -25.88 -12.91
C CYS A 528 5.45 -24.57 -12.65
N THR A 529 4.80 -23.58 -12.04
CA THR A 529 5.41 -22.25 -11.83
C THR A 529 5.95 -22.06 -10.42
N LYS A 530 5.58 -22.94 -9.47
CA LYS A 530 5.81 -22.76 -8.02
C LYS A 530 5.09 -21.55 -7.41
N ALA A 531 4.32 -20.77 -8.18
CA ALA A 531 3.53 -19.65 -7.66
C ALA A 531 2.58 -20.12 -6.54
N GLY A 532 2.56 -19.38 -5.42
CA GLY A 532 1.71 -19.72 -4.27
C GLY A 532 2.19 -20.85 -3.37
N THR A 533 3.29 -21.53 -3.70
CA THR A 533 3.89 -22.58 -2.84
C THR A 533 4.81 -22.03 -1.73
N GLY A 534 5.08 -20.72 -1.75
CA GLY A 534 5.83 -20.00 -0.70
C GLY A 534 4.90 -19.43 0.38
N CYS A 535 4.71 -18.11 0.39
CA CYS A 535 3.82 -17.44 1.36
C CYS A 535 2.32 -17.51 1.03
N GLY A 536 1.96 -17.98 -0.18
CA GLY A 536 0.58 -18.04 -0.67
C GLY A 536 -0.08 -16.69 -0.98
N GLY A 537 0.58 -15.55 -0.73
CA GLY A 537 -0.01 -14.21 -0.88
C GLY A 537 -0.41 -13.84 -2.31
N CYS A 538 0.23 -14.43 -3.32
CA CYS A 538 -0.07 -14.20 -4.73
C CYS A 538 -1.25 -15.03 -5.27
N MET A 539 -1.77 -15.98 -4.49
CA MET A 539 -2.78 -16.94 -4.97
C MET A 539 -4.05 -16.31 -5.55
N PRO A 540 -4.65 -15.27 -4.94
CA PRO A 540 -5.83 -14.63 -5.52
C PRO A 540 -5.55 -14.06 -6.93
N LEU A 541 -4.37 -13.47 -7.13
CA LEU A 541 -3.97 -12.88 -8.40
C LEU A 541 -3.65 -13.95 -9.45
N VAL A 542 -2.95 -15.02 -9.06
CA VAL A 542 -2.70 -16.20 -9.91
C VAL A 542 -4.02 -16.83 -10.35
N THR A 543 -4.99 -16.97 -9.43
CA THR A 543 -6.31 -17.54 -9.75
C THR A 543 -7.13 -16.64 -10.67
N SER A 544 -7.12 -15.33 -10.46
CA SER A 544 -7.75 -14.36 -11.36
C SER A 544 -7.21 -14.51 -12.79
N ILE A 545 -5.88 -14.51 -12.93
CA ILE A 545 -5.20 -14.58 -14.23
C ILE A 545 -5.48 -15.93 -14.91
N PHE A 546 -5.34 -17.05 -14.20
CA PHE A 546 -5.68 -18.37 -14.72
C PHE A 546 -7.13 -18.44 -15.23
N ASN A 547 -8.09 -17.99 -14.43
CA ASN A 547 -9.51 -18.00 -14.79
C ASN A 547 -9.77 -17.14 -16.03
N SER A 548 -9.17 -15.95 -16.11
CA SER A 548 -9.32 -15.08 -17.28
C SER A 548 -8.75 -15.69 -18.56
N ILE A 549 -7.56 -16.29 -18.48
CA ILE A 549 -6.93 -16.99 -19.63
C ILE A 549 -7.81 -18.15 -20.08
N MET A 550 -8.29 -18.99 -19.15
CA MET A 550 -9.18 -20.11 -19.45
C MET A 550 -10.45 -19.63 -20.16
N LYS A 551 -11.08 -18.56 -19.65
CA LYS A 551 -12.25 -17.92 -20.29
C LYS A 551 -11.91 -17.40 -21.70
N SER A 552 -10.74 -16.78 -21.88
CA SER A 552 -10.27 -16.28 -23.19
C SER A 552 -10.00 -17.41 -24.20
N MET A 553 -9.65 -18.60 -23.71
CA MET A 553 -9.47 -19.82 -24.51
C MET A 553 -10.78 -20.55 -24.81
N GLY A 554 -11.93 -19.95 -24.47
CA GLY A 554 -13.25 -20.56 -24.66
C GLY A 554 -13.53 -21.75 -23.73
N GLN A 555 -12.73 -21.91 -22.67
CA GLN A 555 -12.96 -22.94 -21.65
C GLN A 555 -13.91 -22.39 -20.58
N GLU A 556 -14.87 -23.21 -20.16
CA GLU A 556 -15.76 -22.90 -19.06
C GLU A 556 -14.96 -22.87 -17.74
N VAL A 557 -14.90 -21.71 -17.09
CA VAL A 557 -14.25 -21.58 -15.77
C VAL A 557 -15.21 -22.12 -14.72
N LYS A 558 -15.07 -23.40 -14.40
CA LYS A 558 -15.84 -24.06 -13.36
C LYS A 558 -15.36 -23.59 -11.98
N ASN A 559 -16.22 -22.90 -11.23
CA ASN A 559 -15.91 -22.41 -9.88
C ASN A 559 -16.05 -23.51 -8.81
N HIS A 560 -15.44 -24.67 -9.09
CA HIS A 560 -15.52 -25.84 -8.22
C HIS A 560 -14.46 -25.78 -7.13
N ILE A 561 -14.78 -26.26 -5.92
CA ILE A 561 -13.82 -26.22 -4.81
C ILE A 561 -12.56 -27.06 -5.09
N CYS A 562 -12.72 -28.24 -5.68
CA CYS A 562 -11.69 -29.20 -6.07
C CYS A 562 -12.34 -30.29 -6.94
N PRO A 563 -11.59 -31.28 -7.48
CA PRO A 563 -12.15 -32.37 -8.28
C PRO A 563 -13.23 -33.23 -7.58
N HIS A 564 -13.32 -33.18 -6.25
CA HIS A 564 -14.32 -33.95 -5.48
C HIS A 564 -15.73 -33.35 -5.52
N PHE A 565 -15.89 -32.08 -5.91
CA PHE A 565 -17.20 -31.40 -5.91
C PHE A 565 -17.41 -30.61 -7.19
N ASN A 566 -18.63 -30.64 -7.73
CA ASN A 566 -19.04 -29.78 -8.85
C ASN A 566 -19.72 -28.48 -8.40
N TYR A 567 -19.35 -28.01 -7.21
CA TYR A 567 -20.01 -26.91 -6.51
C TYR A 567 -18.99 -25.88 -6.01
N SER A 568 -19.40 -24.62 -5.98
CA SER A 568 -18.65 -23.56 -5.30
C SER A 568 -18.77 -23.71 -3.77
N ARG A 569 -17.95 -22.95 -3.03
CA ARG A 569 -18.05 -22.93 -1.56
C ARG A 569 -19.40 -22.38 -1.09
N ALA A 570 -19.97 -21.40 -1.78
CA ALA A 570 -21.29 -20.83 -1.46
C ALA A 570 -22.42 -21.86 -1.73
N ASP A 571 -22.34 -22.60 -2.84
CA ASP A 571 -23.31 -23.67 -3.14
C ASP A 571 -23.25 -24.78 -2.09
N LEU A 572 -22.04 -25.22 -1.71
CA LEU A 572 -21.86 -26.21 -0.65
C LEU A 572 -22.37 -25.72 0.70
N TYR A 573 -22.15 -24.44 1.04
CA TYR A 573 -22.72 -23.85 2.25
C TYR A 573 -24.26 -23.98 2.25
N ASN A 574 -24.91 -23.63 1.13
CA ASN A 574 -26.36 -23.70 1.00
C ASN A 574 -26.87 -25.14 1.06
N ILE A 575 -26.22 -26.09 0.37
CA ILE A 575 -26.58 -27.51 0.40
C ILE A 575 -26.49 -28.06 1.82
N ILE A 576 -25.38 -27.80 2.52
CA ILE A 576 -25.16 -28.27 3.89
C ILE A 576 -26.19 -27.66 4.84
N SER A 577 -26.41 -26.35 4.74
CA SER A 577 -27.35 -25.64 5.61
C SER A 577 -28.79 -26.11 5.40
N VAL A 578 -29.24 -26.29 4.16
CA VAL A 578 -30.63 -26.66 3.85
C VAL A 578 -30.91 -28.12 4.18
N LYS A 579 -29.95 -29.02 3.92
CA LYS A 579 -30.09 -30.45 4.23
C LYS A 579 -29.72 -30.80 5.68
N GLY A 580 -29.13 -29.86 6.43
CA GLY A 580 -28.71 -30.09 7.82
C GLY A 580 -27.58 -31.10 7.97
N LEU A 581 -26.65 -31.17 7.00
CA LEU A 581 -25.54 -32.15 7.00
C LEU A 581 -24.50 -31.78 8.06
N LYS A 582 -23.94 -32.77 8.76
CA LYS A 582 -23.03 -32.56 9.90
C LYS A 582 -21.67 -33.26 9.78
N THR A 583 -21.51 -34.16 8.82
CA THR A 583 -20.28 -34.94 8.63
C THR A 583 -19.78 -34.89 7.19
N LEU A 584 -18.46 -35.08 6.99
CA LEU A 584 -17.89 -35.14 5.65
C LEU A 584 -18.49 -36.27 4.80
N ALA A 585 -18.77 -37.42 5.42
CA ALA A 585 -19.35 -38.58 4.74
C ALA A 585 -20.75 -38.25 4.17
N GLU A 586 -21.59 -37.55 4.94
CA GLU A 586 -22.89 -37.08 4.46
C GLU A 586 -22.73 -36.09 3.29
N VAL A 587 -21.78 -35.15 3.40
CA VAL A 587 -21.52 -34.17 2.33
C VAL A 587 -21.02 -34.84 1.05
N MET A 588 -20.13 -35.83 1.16
CA MET A 588 -19.64 -36.58 0.00
C MET A 588 -20.75 -37.40 -0.65
N LYS A 589 -21.61 -38.04 0.15
CA LYS A 589 -22.76 -38.80 -0.36
C LYS A 589 -23.78 -37.93 -1.09
N GLU A 590 -24.07 -36.75 -0.57
CA GLU A 590 -25.15 -35.89 -1.06
C GLU A 590 -24.72 -34.89 -2.15
N ALA A 591 -23.44 -34.51 -2.18
CA ALA A 591 -22.93 -33.46 -3.08
C ALA A 591 -21.56 -33.76 -3.71
N GLY A 592 -20.89 -34.85 -3.30
CA GLY A 592 -19.59 -35.26 -3.83
C GLY A 592 -19.70 -36.01 -5.16
N ASN A 593 -18.63 -35.94 -5.94
CA ASN A 593 -18.50 -36.69 -7.20
C ASN A 593 -18.23 -38.20 -6.95
N ASP A 594 -17.68 -38.52 -5.78
CA ASP A 594 -17.50 -39.89 -5.28
C ASP A 594 -18.00 -39.97 -3.82
N PRO A 595 -19.11 -40.70 -3.55
CA PRO A 595 -19.65 -40.87 -2.21
C PRO A 595 -18.70 -41.51 -1.19
N ASN A 596 -17.69 -42.24 -1.65
CA ASN A 596 -16.73 -42.97 -0.81
C ASN A 596 -15.39 -42.25 -0.66
N SER A 597 -15.25 -41.06 -1.25
CA SER A 597 -14.02 -40.27 -1.17
C SER A 597 -13.81 -39.71 0.24
N GLN A 598 -12.56 -39.69 0.67
CA GLN A 598 -12.16 -38.97 1.89
C GLN A 598 -11.87 -37.49 1.62
N GLY A 599 -11.91 -37.01 0.37
CA GLY A 599 -11.60 -35.65 -0.01
C GLY A 599 -10.09 -35.34 -0.01
N CYS A 600 -9.73 -34.06 -0.02
CA CYS A 600 -8.34 -33.60 -0.07
C CYS A 600 -8.08 -32.38 0.81
N GLU A 601 -6.83 -31.91 0.78
CA GLU A 601 -6.37 -30.72 1.50
C GLU A 601 -7.10 -29.42 1.12
N ALA A 602 -7.88 -29.41 0.03
CA ALA A 602 -8.67 -28.26 -0.38
C ALA A 602 -10.12 -28.29 0.15
N CYS A 603 -10.84 -29.41 0.02
CA CYS A 603 -12.24 -29.47 0.42
C CYS A 603 -12.43 -29.71 1.93
N LYS A 604 -11.53 -30.46 2.58
CA LYS A 604 -11.63 -30.75 4.02
C LYS A 604 -11.68 -29.47 4.87
N PRO A 605 -10.70 -28.54 4.79
CA PRO A 605 -10.77 -27.30 5.55
C PRO A 605 -11.92 -26.40 5.14
N SER A 606 -12.33 -26.44 3.86
CA SER A 606 -13.47 -25.65 3.38
C SER A 606 -14.78 -26.11 4.01
N ILE A 607 -15.01 -27.43 4.09
CA ILE A 607 -16.18 -28.04 4.73
C ILE A 607 -16.12 -27.86 6.25
N GLY A 608 -14.94 -28.05 6.86
CA GLY A 608 -14.73 -27.77 8.29
C GLY A 608 -15.06 -26.32 8.65
N SER A 609 -14.68 -25.36 7.79
CA SER A 609 -15.06 -23.95 7.94
C SER A 609 -16.57 -23.74 7.83
N ILE A 610 -17.25 -24.39 6.87
CA ILE A 610 -18.71 -24.30 6.74
C ILE A 610 -19.41 -24.84 7.99
N PHE A 611 -19.02 -26.03 8.47
CA PHE A 611 -19.60 -26.60 9.70
C PHE A 611 -19.40 -25.68 10.90
N SER A 612 -18.21 -25.09 11.04
CA SER A 612 -17.94 -24.18 12.15
C SER A 612 -18.75 -22.88 12.05
N SER A 613 -18.99 -22.38 10.83
CA SER A 613 -19.84 -21.20 10.60
C SER A 613 -21.35 -21.48 10.72
N LEU A 614 -21.77 -22.75 10.74
CA LEU A 614 -23.17 -23.14 10.88
C LEU A 614 -23.52 -23.59 12.29
N TYR A 615 -22.64 -24.36 12.93
CA TYR A 615 -22.94 -25.08 14.17
C TYR A 615 -22.03 -24.69 15.34
N ASN A 616 -20.93 -23.98 15.07
CA ASN A 616 -19.96 -23.52 16.07
C ASN A 616 -19.41 -24.61 17.00
N ASP A 617 -19.40 -25.87 16.58
CA ASP A 617 -18.89 -26.98 17.41
C ASP A 617 -17.37 -26.92 17.63
N HIS A 618 -16.91 -27.42 18.78
CA HIS A 618 -15.48 -27.48 19.10
C HIS A 618 -14.67 -28.24 18.05
N VAL A 619 -13.72 -27.57 17.39
CA VAL A 619 -13.00 -28.09 16.20
C VAL A 619 -12.16 -29.35 16.47
N MET A 620 -11.83 -29.63 17.74
CA MET A 620 -11.13 -30.85 18.16
C MET A 620 -12.04 -32.10 18.32
N LYS A 621 -13.37 -31.95 18.21
CA LYS A 621 -14.31 -33.09 18.19
C LYS A 621 -13.98 -34.02 17.03
N ARG A 622 -14.11 -35.33 17.23
CA ARG A 622 -13.67 -36.35 16.26
C ARG A 622 -14.20 -36.14 14.82
N PRO A 623 -15.48 -35.80 14.58
CA PRO A 623 -15.99 -35.56 13.22
C PRO A 623 -15.40 -34.32 12.52
N LEU A 624 -14.85 -33.36 13.29
CA LEU A 624 -14.37 -32.08 12.78
C LEU A 624 -12.84 -31.99 12.75
N HIS A 625 -12.16 -32.68 13.66
CA HIS A 625 -10.71 -32.55 13.84
C HIS A 625 -9.91 -32.94 12.60
N GLY A 626 -10.34 -33.99 11.90
CA GLY A 626 -9.74 -34.41 10.63
C GLY A 626 -10.00 -33.44 9.46
N LEU A 627 -10.88 -32.46 9.63
CA LEU A 627 -11.11 -31.41 8.63
C LEU A 627 -10.17 -30.22 8.82
N GLN A 628 -9.59 -30.08 10.02
CA GLN A 628 -8.79 -28.91 10.38
C GLN A 628 -7.37 -29.00 9.83
N GLU A 629 -6.88 -27.88 9.34
CA GLU A 629 -5.54 -27.74 8.79
C GLU A 629 -4.64 -26.96 9.74
N THR A 630 -3.39 -27.43 9.94
CA THR A 630 -2.23 -26.72 10.55
C THR A 630 -2.49 -26.02 11.90
N ASN A 631 -3.21 -24.90 11.90
CA ASN A 631 -3.44 -24.02 13.05
C ASN A 631 -4.61 -24.48 13.93
N ASP A 632 -5.80 -24.65 13.33
CA ASP A 632 -7.01 -25.07 14.05
C ASP A 632 -6.88 -26.51 14.59
N ARG A 633 -5.97 -27.32 14.02
CA ARG A 633 -5.65 -28.68 14.49
C ARG A 633 -5.10 -28.71 15.92
N PHE A 634 -4.45 -27.64 16.37
CA PHE A 634 -3.82 -27.52 17.69
C PHE A 634 -4.21 -26.24 18.43
N LEU A 635 -5.25 -25.54 17.97
CA LEU A 635 -5.72 -24.30 18.57
C LEU A 635 -4.60 -23.25 18.76
N ALA A 636 -3.61 -23.23 17.88
CA ALA A 636 -2.46 -22.31 17.98
C ALA A 636 -1.79 -22.09 16.62
N ASN A 637 -1.17 -20.92 16.36
CA ASN A 637 -0.48 -20.73 15.09
C ASN A 637 0.84 -21.47 15.12
N ILE A 638 1.06 -22.33 14.13
CA ILE A 638 2.36 -22.94 13.93
C ILE A 638 3.41 -21.89 13.54
N GLN A 639 4.61 -22.03 14.09
CA GLN A 639 5.78 -21.24 13.79
C GLN A 639 6.73 -22.03 12.89
N ARG A 640 7.71 -21.32 12.32
CA ARG A 640 8.64 -21.90 11.34
C ARG A 640 9.40 -23.13 11.86
N ASN A 641 9.68 -23.20 13.15
CA ASN A 641 10.40 -24.30 13.80
C ASN A 641 9.47 -25.41 14.35
N GLY A 642 8.17 -25.39 14.03
CA GLY A 642 7.19 -26.33 14.56
C GLY A 642 6.70 -26.03 15.98
N THR A 643 7.16 -24.93 16.59
CA THR A 643 6.57 -24.39 17.83
C THR A 643 5.30 -23.60 17.53
N PHE A 644 4.65 -23.08 18.57
CA PHE A 644 3.36 -22.42 18.48
C PHE A 644 3.40 -21.01 19.09
N SER A 645 2.46 -20.15 18.65
CA SER A 645 2.20 -18.87 19.30
C SER A 645 1.02 -18.98 20.27
N VAL A 646 1.15 -18.35 21.43
CA VAL A 646 0.10 -18.18 22.44
C VAL A 646 -0.27 -16.71 22.50
N VAL A 647 -1.55 -16.41 22.30
CA VAL A 647 -2.05 -15.04 22.25
C VAL A 647 -3.39 -14.99 22.99
N PRO A 648 -3.41 -14.61 24.28
CA PRO A 648 -4.65 -14.43 25.02
C PRO A 648 -5.46 -13.26 24.45
N ARG A 649 -6.78 -13.27 24.70
CA ARG A 649 -7.65 -12.17 24.31
C ARG A 649 -7.41 -10.95 25.19
N VAL A 650 -7.38 -9.79 24.55
CA VAL A 650 -7.31 -8.46 25.19
C VAL A 650 -8.25 -7.56 24.41
N SER A 651 -9.52 -7.57 24.80
CA SER A 651 -10.59 -6.91 24.04
C SER A 651 -10.37 -5.41 23.99
N ALA A 652 -10.48 -4.82 22.79
CA ALA A 652 -10.18 -3.41 22.52
C ALA A 652 -8.77 -2.92 22.92
N GLY A 653 -7.85 -3.83 23.28
CA GLY A 653 -6.54 -3.48 23.83
C GLY A 653 -6.53 -3.12 25.33
N GLU A 654 -7.63 -3.34 26.04
CA GLU A 654 -7.77 -3.03 27.46
C GLU A 654 -7.32 -4.20 28.34
N ILE A 655 -6.33 -3.98 29.21
CA ILE A 655 -5.74 -5.02 30.08
C ILE A 655 -5.45 -4.47 31.48
N THR A 656 -5.81 -5.24 32.51
CA THR A 656 -5.48 -4.94 33.90
C THR A 656 -4.01 -5.24 34.21
N PRO A 657 -3.36 -4.53 35.17
CA PRO A 657 -2.01 -4.85 35.62
C PRO A 657 -1.79 -6.32 36.01
N ASP A 658 -2.74 -6.95 36.72
CA ASP A 658 -2.61 -8.36 37.15
C ASP A 658 -2.51 -9.33 35.97
N LYS A 659 -3.42 -9.22 34.99
CA LYS A 659 -3.35 -9.99 33.74
C LYS A 659 -2.04 -9.75 32.99
N LEU A 660 -1.53 -8.52 32.98
CA LEU A 660 -0.24 -8.21 32.36
C LEU A 660 0.92 -8.92 33.07
N ILE A 661 0.89 -9.00 34.40
CA ILE A 661 1.86 -9.75 35.22
C ILE A 661 1.78 -11.25 34.91
N VAL A 662 0.58 -11.82 34.80
CA VAL A 662 0.39 -13.24 34.45
C VAL A 662 1.03 -13.55 33.09
N ILE A 663 0.77 -12.73 32.06
CA ILE A 663 1.42 -12.88 30.74
C ILE A 663 2.95 -12.83 30.87
N GLY A 664 3.48 -11.87 31.64
CA GLY A 664 4.91 -11.74 31.87
C GLY A 664 5.54 -12.95 32.57
N ASN A 665 4.84 -13.54 33.55
CA ASN A 665 5.30 -14.71 34.28
C ASN A 665 5.30 -15.97 33.40
N VAL A 666 4.21 -16.20 32.66
CA VAL A 666 4.10 -17.31 31.69
C VAL A 666 5.21 -17.20 30.63
N ALA A 667 5.39 -16.01 30.04
CA ALA A 667 6.43 -15.80 29.04
C ALA A 667 7.85 -16.10 29.58
N LYS A 668 8.16 -15.70 30.82
CA LYS A 668 9.44 -16.01 31.47
C LYS A 668 9.59 -17.50 31.74
N LYS A 669 8.58 -18.14 32.34
CA LYS A 669 8.60 -19.56 32.75
C LYS A 669 8.87 -20.48 31.57
N TYR A 670 8.26 -20.21 30.42
CA TYR A 670 8.37 -21.02 29.21
C TYR A 670 9.39 -20.47 28.18
N ASN A 671 10.17 -19.45 28.54
CA ASN A 671 11.16 -18.79 27.66
C ASN A 671 10.58 -18.37 26.30
N LEU A 672 9.40 -17.74 26.32
CA LEU A 672 8.66 -17.34 25.13
C LEU A 672 9.12 -15.97 24.65
N TYR A 673 9.31 -15.84 23.33
CA TYR A 673 9.57 -14.55 22.69
C TYR A 673 8.30 -13.70 22.72
N THR A 674 8.38 -12.46 23.21
CA THR A 674 7.25 -11.55 23.38
C THR A 674 7.26 -10.39 22.40
N LYS A 675 6.08 -10.03 21.88
CA LYS A 675 5.91 -8.91 20.95
C LYS A 675 4.54 -8.26 21.06
N ILE A 676 4.50 -6.92 21.12
CA ILE A 676 3.26 -6.16 20.98
C ILE A 676 2.87 -6.07 19.50
N THR A 677 1.60 -6.36 19.19
CA THR A 677 1.08 -6.35 17.83
C THR A 677 0.29 -5.09 17.50
N GLY A 678 0.10 -4.83 16.21
CA GLY A 678 -0.76 -3.75 15.73
C GLY A 678 -2.25 -3.95 16.05
N GLY A 679 -2.66 -5.10 16.61
CA GLY A 679 -4.00 -5.36 17.12
C GLY A 679 -4.16 -5.09 18.62
N GLN A 680 -3.19 -4.40 19.25
CA GLN A 680 -3.17 -4.10 20.69
C GLN A 680 -3.14 -5.37 21.58
N ARG A 681 -2.38 -6.37 21.16
CA ARG A 681 -2.19 -7.63 21.91
C ARG A 681 -0.72 -7.96 22.12
N ILE A 682 -0.45 -8.84 23.08
CA ILE A 682 0.89 -9.39 23.35
C ILE A 682 0.95 -10.82 22.81
N ASP A 683 1.79 -11.03 21.80
CA ASP A 683 2.05 -12.36 21.27
C ASP A 683 3.23 -12.99 22.01
N MET A 684 3.07 -14.26 22.40
CA MET A 684 4.13 -15.11 22.95
C MET A 684 4.45 -16.22 21.96
N PHE A 685 5.68 -16.32 21.49
CA PHE A 685 6.12 -17.29 20.47
C PHE A 685 7.13 -18.28 21.04
N GLY A 686 7.16 -19.50 20.49
CA GLY A 686 8.13 -20.53 20.86
C GLY A 686 7.57 -21.62 21.76
N ALA A 687 6.26 -21.62 22.03
CA ALA A 687 5.63 -22.64 22.87
C ALA A 687 5.71 -24.01 22.17
N LYS A 688 6.20 -25.04 22.87
CA LYS A 688 6.21 -26.40 22.31
C LYS A 688 4.81 -26.99 22.38
N LYS A 689 4.51 -27.96 21.51
CA LYS A 689 3.19 -28.62 21.44
C LYS A 689 2.73 -29.13 22.81
N GLN A 690 3.64 -29.80 23.52
CA GLN A 690 3.43 -30.39 24.84
C GLN A 690 3.27 -29.37 25.97
N ASP A 691 3.73 -28.14 25.77
CA ASP A 691 3.64 -27.09 26.79
C ASP A 691 2.32 -26.31 26.72
N LEU A 692 1.60 -26.41 25.59
CA LEU A 692 0.40 -25.60 25.33
C LEU A 692 -0.68 -25.74 26.40
N ILE A 693 -0.99 -26.98 26.84
CA ILE A 693 -2.00 -27.21 27.87
C ILE A 693 -1.61 -26.54 29.19
N ALA A 694 -0.35 -26.67 29.62
CA ALA A 694 0.12 -26.07 30.87
C ALA A 694 0.12 -24.54 30.79
N ILE A 695 0.60 -23.98 29.67
CA ILE A 695 0.59 -22.54 29.41
C ILE A 695 -0.83 -21.99 29.49
N TRP A 696 -1.79 -22.59 28.76
CA TRP A 696 -3.16 -22.10 28.76
C TRP A 696 -3.89 -22.33 30.09
N THR A 697 -3.53 -23.37 30.85
CA THR A 697 -4.04 -23.56 32.22
C THR A 697 -3.73 -22.35 33.09
N GLU A 698 -2.46 -21.91 33.12
CA GLU A 698 -2.05 -20.73 33.89
C GLU A 698 -2.70 -19.43 33.39
N LEU A 699 -2.88 -19.28 32.07
CA LEU A 699 -3.54 -18.09 31.51
C LEU A 699 -5.03 -18.05 31.88
N VAL A 700 -5.73 -19.18 31.80
CA VAL A 700 -7.17 -19.30 32.14
C VAL A 700 -7.40 -19.10 33.63
N GLU A 701 -6.54 -19.67 34.49
CA GLU A 701 -6.54 -19.40 35.94
C GLU A 701 -6.31 -17.90 36.25
N GLY A 702 -5.51 -17.22 35.41
CA GLY A 702 -5.32 -15.76 35.44
C GLY A 702 -6.50 -14.94 34.86
N GLY A 703 -7.61 -15.58 34.51
CA GLY A 703 -8.80 -14.92 33.97
C GLY A 703 -8.66 -14.44 32.52
N MET A 704 -7.81 -15.10 31.73
CA MET A 704 -7.69 -14.87 30.30
C MET A 704 -8.40 -15.97 29.50
N GLU A 705 -8.81 -15.63 28.28
CA GLU A 705 -9.46 -16.56 27.36
C GLU A 705 -8.73 -16.61 26.01
N SER A 706 -9.10 -17.56 25.16
CA SER A 706 -8.53 -17.68 23.80
C SER A 706 -8.70 -16.38 22.99
N GLY A 707 -7.57 -15.85 22.54
CA GLY A 707 -7.55 -14.76 21.56
C GLY A 707 -7.94 -15.22 20.16
N HIS A 708 -8.12 -16.52 19.91
CA HIS A 708 -8.41 -17.10 18.60
C HIS A 708 -7.44 -16.63 17.51
N ALA A 709 -6.20 -16.34 17.90
CA ALA A 709 -5.18 -15.84 17.00
C ALA A 709 -4.70 -16.91 16.00
N TYR A 710 -5.22 -18.13 16.04
CA TYR A 710 -4.92 -19.22 15.10
C TYR A 710 -6.01 -19.44 14.06
N ALA A 711 -7.26 -19.22 14.47
CA ALA A 711 -8.48 -19.49 13.72
C ALA A 711 -8.71 -18.54 12.54
N LYS A 712 -9.54 -18.96 11.58
CA LYS A 712 -10.18 -18.05 10.61
C LYS A 712 -11.46 -17.47 11.24
N SER A 713 -11.27 -16.53 12.16
CA SER A 713 -12.34 -15.87 12.92
C SER A 713 -12.02 -14.38 13.11
N LEU A 714 -12.84 -13.67 13.90
CA LEU A 714 -12.47 -12.34 14.41
C LEU A 714 -11.18 -12.42 15.23
N ARG A 715 -10.16 -11.66 14.81
CA ARG A 715 -8.85 -11.63 15.46
C ARG A 715 -8.68 -10.54 16.49
N THR A 716 -9.33 -9.40 16.30
CA THR A 716 -9.20 -8.21 17.14
C THR A 716 -10.18 -7.15 16.66
N VAL A 717 -10.67 -6.33 17.57
CA VAL A 717 -11.25 -5.03 17.25
C VAL A 717 -10.33 -3.96 17.85
N LYS A 718 -9.49 -3.35 17.00
CA LYS A 718 -8.57 -2.30 17.45
C LYS A 718 -9.37 -1.07 17.87
N SER A 719 -9.04 -0.45 18.99
CA SER A 719 -9.69 0.78 19.44
C SER A 719 -8.68 1.90 19.68
N CYS A 720 -9.14 3.16 19.62
CA CYS A 720 -8.44 4.23 20.31
C CYS A 720 -9.06 4.44 21.69
N VAL A 721 -8.40 5.20 22.55
CA VAL A 721 -8.89 5.47 23.91
C VAL A 721 -10.18 6.30 23.97
N GLY A 722 -10.67 6.83 22.83
CA GLY A 722 -12.00 7.44 22.71
C GLY A 722 -12.27 8.60 23.66
N THR A 723 -13.53 8.85 23.96
CA THR A 723 -13.97 9.82 24.99
C THR A 723 -13.51 9.47 26.39
N THR A 724 -13.08 8.22 26.64
CA THR A 724 -12.56 7.78 27.93
C THR A 724 -11.30 8.56 28.35
N TRP A 725 -10.43 8.92 27.40
CA TRP A 725 -9.17 9.62 27.71
C TRP A 725 -8.72 10.66 26.67
N CYS A 726 -9.12 10.53 25.40
CA CYS A 726 -8.64 11.42 24.34
C CYS A 726 -9.42 12.74 24.37
N ARG A 727 -8.71 13.87 24.44
CA ARG A 727 -9.31 15.21 24.33
C ARG A 727 -10.06 15.50 23.02
N TYR A 728 -9.89 14.65 22.01
CA TYR A 728 -10.58 14.73 20.71
C TYR A 728 -11.63 13.62 20.55
N GLY A 729 -11.84 12.78 21.56
CA GLY A 729 -12.84 11.73 21.50
C GLY A 729 -14.24 12.35 21.37
N ILE A 730 -14.99 11.90 20.38
CA ILE A 730 -16.40 12.25 20.13
C ILE A 730 -17.31 11.13 20.66
N GLY A 731 -16.93 9.87 20.42
CA GLY A 731 -17.66 8.70 20.92
C GLY A 731 -16.79 7.75 21.75
N ASP A 732 -17.47 6.91 22.53
CA ASP A 732 -16.86 5.82 23.28
C ASP A 732 -16.43 4.68 22.34
N SER A 733 -15.21 4.79 21.82
CA SER A 733 -14.65 3.77 20.95
C SER A 733 -14.18 2.52 21.68
N VAL A 734 -13.79 2.63 22.96
CA VAL A 734 -13.32 1.47 23.74
C VAL A 734 -14.50 0.59 24.06
N GLY A 735 -15.56 1.14 24.66
CA GLY A 735 -16.75 0.38 25.02
C GLY A 735 -17.47 -0.20 23.81
N MET A 736 -17.52 0.50 22.68
CA MET A 736 -18.05 -0.06 21.43
C MET A 736 -17.15 -1.20 20.91
N ALA A 737 -15.83 -1.03 20.88
CA ALA A 737 -14.91 -2.09 20.45
C ALA A 737 -15.00 -3.36 21.31
N VAL A 738 -15.11 -3.22 22.64
CA VAL A 738 -15.32 -4.35 23.56
C VAL A 738 -16.60 -5.09 23.21
N ARG A 739 -17.73 -4.39 23.03
CA ARG A 739 -19.01 -5.02 22.65
C ARG A 739 -18.91 -5.83 21.36
N LEU A 740 -18.26 -5.28 20.34
CA LEU A 740 -18.08 -5.98 19.06
C LEU A 740 -17.13 -7.18 19.19
N GLU A 741 -16.05 -7.03 19.95
CA GLU A 741 -15.07 -8.09 20.15
C GLU A 741 -15.61 -9.25 20.98
N GLU A 742 -16.42 -8.96 22.00
CA GLU A 742 -17.14 -9.93 22.82
C GLU A 742 -18.33 -10.57 22.09
N ARG A 743 -19.02 -9.84 21.20
CA ARG A 743 -20.10 -10.42 20.40
C ARG A 743 -19.55 -11.40 19.36
N TYR A 744 -18.55 -10.99 18.59
CA TYR A 744 -18.08 -11.78 17.44
C TYR A 744 -16.91 -12.73 17.76
N LYS A 745 -16.63 -12.99 19.05
CA LYS A 745 -15.59 -13.94 19.43
C LYS A 745 -15.98 -15.37 19.06
N SER A 746 -14.97 -16.20 18.79
CA SER A 746 -15.09 -17.58 18.27
C SER A 746 -15.67 -17.73 16.86
N ILE A 747 -16.56 -16.84 16.41
CA ILE A 747 -17.26 -16.93 15.11
C ILE A 747 -16.28 -17.18 13.96
N ARG A 748 -16.41 -18.37 13.37
CA ARG A 748 -15.61 -18.80 12.22
C ARG A 748 -16.17 -18.22 10.93
N SER A 749 -15.27 -17.88 10.03
CA SER A 749 -15.56 -17.21 8.76
C SER A 749 -14.65 -17.74 7.64
N PRO A 750 -14.99 -17.50 6.36
CA PRO A 750 -14.21 -17.98 5.21
C PRO A 750 -12.72 -17.59 5.29
N HIS A 751 -12.44 -16.43 5.89
CA HIS A 751 -11.10 -16.01 6.26
C HIS A 751 -11.12 -15.19 7.57
N LYS A 752 -9.95 -15.02 8.20
CA LYS A 752 -9.79 -14.16 9.40
C LYS A 752 -10.24 -12.72 9.14
N MET A 753 -10.88 -12.12 10.14
CA MET A 753 -11.44 -10.77 10.12
C MET A 753 -10.79 -9.89 11.19
N LYS A 754 -10.71 -8.58 10.93
CA LYS A 754 -10.26 -7.57 11.90
C LYS A 754 -11.26 -6.43 11.89
N GLY A 755 -11.59 -5.93 13.08
CA GLY A 755 -12.38 -4.74 13.29
C GLY A 755 -11.53 -3.54 13.70
N GLY A 756 -12.09 -2.34 13.61
CA GLY A 756 -11.51 -1.13 14.19
C GLY A 756 -12.58 -0.13 14.61
N VAL A 757 -12.42 0.52 15.76
CA VAL A 757 -13.35 1.55 16.25
C VAL A 757 -12.56 2.78 16.66
N SER A 758 -12.77 3.88 15.95
CA SER A 758 -12.17 5.17 16.26
C SER A 758 -13.19 6.11 16.88
N GLY A 759 -12.82 6.75 17.98
CA GLY A 759 -13.68 7.71 18.68
C GLY A 759 -13.79 9.07 17.99
N CYS A 760 -13.07 9.30 16.88
CA CYS A 760 -13.18 10.51 16.06
C CYS A 760 -12.54 10.30 14.67
N VAL A 761 -12.67 11.31 13.80
CA VAL A 761 -12.14 11.32 12.43
C VAL A 761 -10.61 11.25 12.31
N ARG A 762 -9.86 11.45 13.41
CA ARG A 762 -8.39 11.26 13.43
C ARG A 762 -7.97 9.81 13.34
N GLU A 763 -8.93 8.90 13.54
CA GLU A 763 -8.83 7.53 13.05
C GLU A 763 -7.66 6.70 13.63
N CYS A 764 -7.28 6.95 14.90
CA CYS A 764 -6.13 6.26 15.51
C CYS A 764 -6.26 4.71 15.56
N ALA A 765 -7.48 4.17 15.40
CA ALA A 765 -7.71 2.73 15.34
C ALA A 765 -7.52 2.13 13.93
N GLU A 766 -7.25 2.94 12.91
CA GLU A 766 -7.14 2.50 11.51
C GLU A 766 -8.39 1.76 11.01
N ALA A 767 -9.57 2.13 11.50
CA ALA A 767 -10.87 1.56 11.13
C ALA A 767 -11.08 1.40 9.61
N GLN A 768 -10.59 2.34 8.79
CA GLN A 768 -10.78 2.33 7.34
C GLN A 768 -9.87 1.34 6.58
N ASN A 769 -9.01 0.59 7.28
CA ASN A 769 -8.19 -0.47 6.68
C ASN A 769 -8.53 -1.88 7.22
N LYS A 770 -9.63 -1.98 7.97
CA LYS A 770 -10.11 -3.22 8.60
C LYS A 770 -11.23 -3.86 7.77
N ASP A 771 -11.50 -5.14 8.03
CA ASP A 771 -12.56 -5.86 7.35
C ASP A 771 -13.94 -5.21 7.63
N PHE A 772 -14.11 -4.65 8.84
CA PHE A 772 -15.13 -3.65 9.20
C PHE A 772 -14.55 -2.58 10.13
N GLY A 773 -15.05 -1.35 10.05
CA GLY A 773 -14.55 -0.21 10.80
C GLY A 773 -15.65 0.77 11.21
N LEU A 774 -15.52 1.35 12.40
CA LEU A 774 -16.42 2.37 12.91
C LEU A 774 -15.66 3.66 13.20
N ILE A 775 -16.23 4.80 12.82
CA ILE A 775 -15.72 6.12 13.19
C ILE A 775 -16.86 6.91 13.83
N ALA A 776 -16.68 7.31 15.08
CA ALA A 776 -17.69 8.09 15.80
C ALA A 776 -17.88 9.48 15.18
N THR A 777 -19.14 9.92 15.15
CA THR A 777 -19.60 11.27 14.80
C THR A 777 -20.46 11.79 15.95
N GLU A 778 -20.84 13.08 15.90
CA GLU A 778 -21.75 13.65 16.91
C GLU A 778 -23.15 13.00 16.91
N LYS A 779 -23.51 12.28 15.83
CA LYS A 779 -24.82 11.66 15.63
C LYS A 779 -24.82 10.15 15.82
N GLY A 780 -23.66 9.52 16.01
CA GLY A 780 -23.54 8.07 16.11
C GLY A 780 -22.21 7.57 15.54
N PHE A 781 -22.25 6.57 14.65
CA PHE A 781 -21.07 5.99 14.00
C PHE A 781 -21.24 5.90 12.48
N ASN A 782 -20.18 6.24 11.75
CA ASN A 782 -20.03 5.85 10.36
C ASN A 782 -19.50 4.42 10.30
N ILE A 783 -20.20 3.54 9.58
CA ILE A 783 -19.84 2.13 9.40
C ILE A 783 -19.12 1.97 8.06
N PHE A 784 -17.92 1.42 8.07
CA PHE A 784 -17.11 1.11 6.90
C PHE A 784 -16.87 -0.40 6.80
N VAL A 785 -16.83 -0.94 5.58
CA VAL A 785 -16.71 -2.38 5.32
C VAL A 785 -15.83 -2.71 4.12
N GLY A 786 -15.31 -3.93 4.05
CA GLY A 786 -14.54 -4.39 2.89
C GLY A 786 -13.13 -3.82 2.80
N GLY A 787 -12.53 -3.41 3.93
CA GLY A 787 -11.12 -3.00 3.97
C GLY A 787 -10.17 -4.19 4.18
N ASN A 788 -8.89 -3.96 3.90
CA ASN A 788 -7.85 -4.98 4.09
C ASN A 788 -6.48 -4.37 4.35
N GLY A 789 -5.93 -4.56 5.56
CA GLY A 789 -4.50 -4.42 5.84
C GLY A 789 -3.74 -5.70 5.48
N GLY A 790 -2.94 -5.69 4.42
CA GLY A 790 -2.21 -6.88 3.93
C GLY A 790 -1.39 -6.63 2.66
N ALA A 791 -1.08 -7.69 1.91
CA ALA A 791 -0.24 -7.64 0.70
C ALA A 791 -0.82 -6.78 -0.42
N SER A 792 -2.15 -6.69 -0.50
CA SER A 792 -2.87 -5.73 -1.35
C SER A 792 -3.74 -4.87 -0.43
N PRO A 793 -3.19 -3.75 0.08
CA PRO A 793 -3.95 -2.89 0.97
C PRO A 793 -5.15 -2.29 0.23
N ARG A 794 -6.32 -2.29 0.88
CA ARG A 794 -7.56 -1.72 0.33
C ARG A 794 -8.26 -0.95 1.45
N HIS A 795 -8.64 0.29 1.16
CA HIS A 795 -9.51 1.04 2.06
C HIS A 795 -10.91 0.46 2.03
N SER A 796 -11.53 0.37 3.20
CA SER A 796 -12.94 0.01 3.33
C SER A 796 -13.82 1.08 2.72
N GLU A 797 -14.99 0.68 2.25
CA GLU A 797 -16.01 1.56 1.71
C GLU A 797 -17.07 1.84 2.77
N LEU A 798 -17.60 3.06 2.76
CA LEU A 798 -18.62 3.48 3.70
C LEU A 798 -19.93 2.70 3.42
N LEU A 799 -20.44 1.96 4.40
CA LEU A 799 -21.72 1.26 4.31
C LEU A 799 -22.89 2.17 4.69
N ALA A 800 -22.83 2.77 5.88
CA ALA A 800 -23.86 3.63 6.46
C ALA A 800 -23.24 4.79 7.25
N LYS A 801 -23.91 5.95 7.29
CA LYS A 801 -23.46 7.16 7.98
C LYS A 801 -24.32 7.45 9.21
N ASP A 802 -23.72 8.07 10.22
CA ASP A 802 -24.41 8.63 11.40
C ASP A 802 -25.39 7.62 12.04
N VAL A 803 -24.96 6.36 12.13
CA VAL A 803 -25.78 5.26 12.64
C VAL A 803 -25.84 5.33 14.16
N PRO A 804 -27.04 5.36 14.78
CA PRO A 804 -27.17 5.28 16.23
C PRO A 804 -26.48 4.04 16.80
N PRO A 805 -25.87 4.10 18.00
CA PRO A 805 -25.15 2.96 18.57
C PRO A 805 -25.93 1.64 18.60
N ASP A 806 -27.25 1.70 18.82
CA ASP A 806 -28.13 0.51 18.90
C ASP A 806 -28.29 -0.20 17.54
N ASP A 807 -28.17 0.53 16.43
CA ASP A 807 -28.32 0.00 15.06
C ASP A 807 -26.99 -0.52 14.49
N VAL A 808 -25.86 -0.22 15.13
CA VAL A 808 -24.52 -0.63 14.65
C VAL A 808 -24.38 -2.14 14.62
N ILE A 809 -24.76 -2.82 15.70
CA ILE A 809 -24.64 -4.28 15.82
C ILE A 809 -25.54 -5.00 14.81
N PRO A 810 -26.85 -4.71 14.70
CA PRO A 810 -27.71 -5.32 13.69
C PRO A 810 -27.16 -5.18 12.26
N ILE A 811 -26.65 -4.01 11.88
CA ILE A 811 -26.06 -3.80 10.54
C ILE A 811 -24.80 -4.65 10.34
N LEU A 812 -23.92 -4.74 11.35
CA LEU A 812 -22.72 -5.57 11.27
C LEU A 812 -23.04 -7.08 11.28
N ASP A 813 -24.05 -7.52 12.03
CA ASP A 813 -24.51 -8.91 12.04
C ASP A 813 -24.93 -9.35 10.63
N ARG A 814 -25.78 -8.55 9.98
CA ARG A 814 -26.21 -8.78 8.60
C ARG A 814 -25.02 -8.83 7.65
N TYR A 815 -24.12 -7.85 7.74
CA TYR A 815 -22.93 -7.77 6.88
C TYR A 815 -22.03 -9.00 7.01
N LEU A 816 -21.69 -9.36 8.25
CA LEU A 816 -20.80 -10.48 8.54
C LEU A 816 -21.43 -11.81 8.13
N MET A 817 -22.73 -12.03 8.42
CA MET A 817 -23.41 -13.25 8.00
C MET A 817 -23.55 -13.35 6.49
N PHE A 818 -23.86 -12.25 5.81
CA PHE A 818 -23.95 -12.26 4.35
C PHE A 818 -22.59 -12.59 3.72
N TYR A 819 -21.49 -12.04 4.25
CA TYR A 819 -20.13 -12.43 3.86
C TYR A 819 -19.84 -13.91 4.16
N ILE A 820 -20.17 -14.40 5.36
CA ILE A 820 -19.95 -15.80 5.77
C ILE A 820 -20.69 -16.78 4.86
N ARG A 821 -21.89 -16.44 4.40
CA ARG A 821 -22.71 -17.28 3.50
C ARG A 821 -22.18 -17.29 2.06
N THR A 822 -21.75 -16.13 1.56
CA THR A 822 -21.57 -15.93 0.11
C THR A 822 -20.13 -15.90 -0.36
N ALA A 823 -19.15 -15.63 0.51
CA ALA A 823 -17.77 -15.55 0.09
C ALA A 823 -17.15 -16.92 -0.22
N ASP A 824 -16.14 -16.91 -1.09
CA ASP A 824 -15.39 -18.11 -1.46
C ASP A 824 -14.37 -18.49 -0.37
N LYS A 825 -13.80 -19.70 -0.47
CA LYS A 825 -12.82 -20.23 0.49
C LYS A 825 -11.61 -19.29 0.59
N LEU A 826 -11.18 -18.99 1.81
CA LEU A 826 -10.03 -18.13 2.10
C LEU A 826 -10.12 -16.71 1.48
N GLN A 827 -11.30 -16.26 1.07
CA GLN A 827 -11.51 -14.92 0.49
C GLN A 827 -11.64 -13.87 1.60
N ARG A 828 -10.91 -12.75 1.49
CA ARG A 828 -11.08 -11.59 2.38
C ARG A 828 -12.31 -10.77 2.00
N THR A 829 -12.88 -10.03 2.96
CA THR A 829 -14.06 -9.20 2.73
C THR A 829 -13.86 -8.16 1.62
N ALA A 830 -12.67 -7.56 1.50
CA ALA A 830 -12.34 -6.64 0.42
C ALA A 830 -12.52 -7.26 -0.98
N ARG A 831 -11.89 -8.42 -1.22
CA ARG A 831 -11.98 -9.14 -2.50
C ARG A 831 -13.37 -9.71 -2.74
N TRP A 832 -14.09 -10.06 -1.67
CA TRP A 832 -15.48 -10.47 -1.76
C TRP A 832 -16.38 -9.32 -2.21
N LEU A 833 -16.22 -8.12 -1.64
CA LEU A 833 -16.99 -6.94 -2.00
C LEU A 833 -16.74 -6.51 -3.45
N GLU A 834 -15.48 -6.55 -3.91
CA GLU A 834 -15.10 -6.27 -5.29
C GLU A 834 -15.75 -7.24 -6.29
N ASN A 835 -15.84 -8.52 -5.91
CA ASN A 835 -16.43 -9.58 -6.75
C ASN A 835 -17.95 -9.66 -6.63
N LEU A 836 -18.56 -8.95 -5.68
CA LEU A 836 -20.00 -8.96 -5.49
C LEU A 836 -20.66 -8.17 -6.63
N PRO A 837 -21.61 -8.74 -7.39
CA PRO A 837 -22.27 -8.01 -8.47
C PRO A 837 -22.92 -6.72 -7.96
N GLY A 838 -22.53 -5.56 -8.52
CA GLY A 838 -22.98 -4.25 -8.04
C GLY A 838 -22.25 -3.70 -6.81
N GLY A 839 -21.25 -4.42 -6.29
CA GLY A 839 -20.33 -4.00 -5.24
C GLY A 839 -21.02 -3.46 -3.98
N ILE A 840 -20.52 -2.34 -3.46
CA ILE A 840 -21.10 -1.69 -2.27
C ILE A 840 -22.55 -1.26 -2.45
N LYS A 841 -22.99 -0.94 -3.69
CA LYS A 841 -24.37 -0.53 -3.95
C LYS A 841 -25.32 -1.69 -3.70
N TYR A 842 -25.04 -2.84 -4.29
CA TYR A 842 -25.84 -4.04 -4.06
C TYR A 842 -25.80 -4.48 -2.59
N LEU A 843 -24.63 -4.38 -1.94
CA LEU A 843 -24.53 -4.69 -0.51
C LEU A 843 -25.44 -3.80 0.34
N ARG A 844 -25.54 -2.49 0.06
CA ARG A 844 -26.45 -1.58 0.76
C ARG A 844 -27.92 -1.97 0.55
N GLU A 845 -28.31 -2.27 -0.69
CA GLU A 845 -29.67 -2.71 -1.01
C GLU A 845 -30.03 -4.00 -0.23
N VAL A 846 -29.11 -4.95 -0.09
CA VAL A 846 -29.36 -6.19 0.66
C VAL A 846 -29.42 -5.96 2.17
N ILE A 847 -28.49 -5.19 2.73
CA ILE A 847 -28.25 -5.13 4.18
C ILE A 847 -29.01 -3.99 4.89
N LEU A 848 -29.21 -2.86 4.19
CA LEU A 848 -29.88 -1.69 4.74
C LEU A 848 -31.34 -1.61 4.30
N GLU A 849 -31.63 -1.99 3.06
CA GLU A 849 -32.98 -1.90 2.47
C GLU A 849 -33.73 -3.25 2.47
N ASP A 850 -33.08 -4.31 2.98
CA ASP A 850 -33.60 -5.69 2.99
C ASP A 850 -34.20 -6.14 1.65
N LYS A 851 -33.55 -5.78 0.54
CA LYS A 851 -34.02 -6.08 -0.83
C LYS A 851 -34.34 -7.56 -1.08
N LEU A 852 -33.69 -8.47 -0.34
CA LEU A 852 -33.89 -9.91 -0.45
C LEU A 852 -34.85 -10.49 0.60
N GLY A 853 -35.29 -9.71 1.59
CA GLY A 853 -36.14 -10.18 2.69
C GLY A 853 -35.45 -11.17 3.63
N ILE A 854 -34.13 -11.07 3.82
CA ILE A 854 -33.32 -12.04 4.58
C ILE A 854 -32.67 -11.46 5.83
N CYS A 855 -32.77 -10.15 6.08
CA CYS A 855 -32.05 -9.50 7.18
C CYS A 855 -32.38 -10.11 8.55
N ALA A 856 -33.65 -10.38 8.83
CA ALA A 856 -34.07 -11.05 10.07
C ALA A 856 -33.48 -12.46 10.20
N SER A 857 -33.36 -13.21 9.10
CA SER A 857 -32.71 -14.53 9.10
C SER A 857 -31.20 -14.45 9.31
N LEU A 858 -30.54 -13.41 8.78
CA LEU A 858 -29.12 -13.17 8.99
C LEU A 858 -28.84 -12.84 10.47
N GLU A 859 -29.64 -11.95 11.06
CA GLU A 859 -29.53 -11.61 12.48
C GLU A 859 -29.80 -12.82 13.39
N ALA A 860 -30.87 -13.57 13.13
CA ALA A 860 -31.20 -14.76 13.92
C ALA A 860 -30.07 -15.81 13.87
N GLN A 861 -29.46 -16.01 12.70
CA GLN A 861 -28.32 -16.93 12.58
C GLN A 861 -27.07 -16.41 13.31
N MET A 862 -26.79 -15.10 13.23
CA MET A 862 -25.69 -14.51 14.00
C MET A 862 -25.92 -14.73 15.50
N GLU A 863 -27.14 -14.50 15.96
CA GLU A 863 -27.52 -14.65 17.36
C GLU A 863 -27.38 -16.11 17.85
N GLU A 864 -27.69 -17.11 17.02
CA GLU A 864 -27.42 -18.52 17.32
C GLU A 864 -25.92 -18.80 17.51
N LEU A 865 -25.06 -18.24 16.65
CA LEU A 865 -23.61 -18.39 16.76
C LEU A 865 -23.03 -17.68 17.99
N VAL A 866 -23.56 -16.49 18.31
CA VAL A 866 -23.15 -15.72 19.51
C VAL A 866 -23.52 -16.50 20.77
N ASN A 867 -24.73 -17.06 20.84
CA ASN A 867 -25.24 -17.78 22.01
C ASN A 867 -24.59 -19.16 22.22
N THR A 868 -23.86 -19.67 21.22
CA THR A 868 -23.13 -20.95 21.31
C THR A 868 -21.65 -20.78 21.66
N PHE A 869 -21.22 -19.58 22.06
CA PHE A 869 -19.83 -19.33 22.45
C PHE A 869 -19.36 -20.23 23.61
N PHE A 870 -18.15 -20.76 23.45
CA PHE A 870 -17.33 -21.34 24.51
C PHE A 870 -15.85 -21.01 24.24
N ASP A 871 -15.01 -21.09 25.28
CA ASP A 871 -13.56 -20.99 25.12
C ASP A 871 -12.96 -22.35 24.77
N GLU A 872 -12.45 -22.47 23.53
CA GLU A 872 -11.81 -23.68 23.01
C GLU A 872 -10.64 -24.15 23.90
N TRP A 873 -9.89 -23.23 24.53
CA TRP A 873 -8.79 -23.63 25.41
C TRP A 873 -9.28 -24.12 26.77
N ALA A 874 -10.32 -23.49 27.33
CA ALA A 874 -10.93 -23.98 28.56
C ALA A 874 -11.52 -25.39 28.38
N GLU A 875 -12.18 -25.66 27.25
CA GLU A 875 -12.68 -27.01 26.94
C GLU A 875 -11.53 -28.01 26.69
N ALA A 876 -10.47 -27.59 25.99
CA ALA A 876 -9.28 -28.43 25.80
C ALA A 876 -8.58 -28.80 27.12
N ILE A 877 -8.54 -27.89 28.10
CA ILE A 877 -7.97 -28.12 29.43
C ILE A 877 -8.84 -29.08 30.25
N ASN A 878 -10.16 -28.93 30.18
CA ASN A 878 -11.09 -29.71 30.99
C ASN A 878 -11.38 -31.12 30.42
N ASN A 879 -11.04 -31.37 29.14
CA ASN A 879 -11.30 -32.65 28.48
C ASN A 879 -10.03 -33.54 28.38
N PRO A 880 -9.94 -34.66 29.13
CA PRO A 880 -8.78 -35.55 29.11
C PRO A 880 -8.40 -36.09 27.72
N GLU A 881 -9.39 -36.34 26.87
CA GLU A 881 -9.16 -36.88 25.51
C GLU A 881 -8.58 -35.82 24.57
N ILE A 882 -8.93 -34.54 24.77
CA ILE A 882 -8.32 -33.44 24.01
C ILE A 882 -6.89 -33.19 24.50
N ARG A 883 -6.65 -33.20 25.83
CA ARG A 883 -5.31 -33.00 26.42
C ARG A 883 -4.27 -33.98 25.86
N LYS A 884 -4.64 -35.26 25.72
CA LYS A 884 -3.75 -36.32 25.18
C LYS A 884 -3.22 -35.99 23.78
N LYS A 885 -3.94 -35.20 22.97
CA LYS A 885 -3.52 -34.83 21.60
C LYS A 885 -2.33 -33.87 21.55
N PHE A 886 -1.93 -33.29 22.68
CA PHE A 886 -0.85 -32.29 22.76
C PHE A 886 0.53 -32.89 23.08
N THR A 887 0.68 -34.21 23.17
CA THR A 887 2.01 -34.84 23.33
C THR A 887 2.86 -34.73 22.06
N GLN A 888 4.18 -34.82 22.21
CA GLN A 888 5.11 -34.84 21.07
C GLN A 888 5.11 -36.21 20.37
N PHE A 889 5.17 -37.29 21.15
CA PHE A 889 5.13 -38.67 20.66
C PHE A 889 3.98 -39.44 21.31
N ASP A 890 3.40 -40.35 20.55
CA ASP A 890 2.27 -41.16 20.99
C ASP A 890 2.70 -42.49 21.64
N ASN A 891 3.98 -42.88 21.48
CA ASN A 891 4.54 -44.12 22.01
C ASN A 891 5.54 -43.96 23.17
N THR A 892 5.90 -42.72 23.53
CA THR A 892 6.87 -42.43 24.61
C THR A 892 6.63 -41.02 25.17
N ASN A 893 7.08 -40.80 26.41
CA ASN A 893 7.08 -39.49 27.06
C ASN A 893 8.37 -38.68 26.81
N ASP A 894 9.30 -39.24 26.04
CA ASP A 894 10.52 -38.53 25.65
C ASP A 894 10.19 -37.27 24.83
N THR A 895 11.12 -36.32 24.83
CA THR A 895 11.05 -35.14 23.95
C THR A 895 12.34 -34.96 23.16
N ILE A 896 12.24 -34.43 21.95
CA ILE A 896 13.41 -34.10 21.11
C ILE A 896 13.27 -32.69 20.53
N GLU A 897 14.37 -31.95 20.52
CA GLU A 897 14.45 -30.63 19.88
C GLU A 897 14.78 -30.73 18.39
N ASN A 898 13.91 -30.16 17.54
CA ASN A 898 14.08 -30.23 16.08
C ASN A 898 14.90 -29.07 15.49
N VAL A 899 15.09 -27.97 16.24
CA VAL A 899 15.74 -26.73 15.79
C VAL A 899 16.57 -26.15 16.93
N GLU A 900 17.76 -25.61 16.64
CA GLU A 900 18.56 -24.86 17.62
C GLU A 900 17.99 -23.46 17.90
N LEU A 901 18.26 -22.94 19.10
CA LEU A 901 17.84 -21.60 19.52
C LEU A 901 19.05 -20.65 19.54
N GLU A 902 18.82 -19.37 19.31
CA GLU A 902 19.81 -18.31 19.45
C GLU A 902 19.25 -17.07 20.16
N GLN A 903 20.15 -16.29 20.77
CA GLN A 903 19.83 -15.03 21.43
C GLN A 903 19.80 -13.89 20.41
N ASP A 904 18.72 -13.12 20.41
CA ASP A 904 18.53 -11.96 19.53
C ASP A 904 17.75 -10.86 20.26
N ARG A 905 18.35 -9.67 20.39
CA ARG A 905 17.79 -8.50 21.11
C ARG A 905 17.32 -8.83 22.55
N GLY A 906 18.09 -9.66 23.27
CA GLY A 906 17.80 -10.04 24.66
C GLY A 906 16.64 -11.03 24.82
N GLN A 907 16.20 -11.67 23.73
CA GLN A 907 15.19 -12.72 23.74
C GLN A 907 15.68 -13.95 22.97
N THR A 908 15.11 -15.11 23.27
CA THR A 908 15.40 -16.36 22.57
C THR A 908 14.55 -16.50 21.31
N ARG A 909 15.13 -16.93 20.19
CA ARG A 909 14.38 -17.29 18.98
C ARG A 909 15.00 -18.51 18.27
N PRO A 910 14.26 -19.25 17.42
CA PRO A 910 14.88 -20.28 16.58
C PRO A 910 15.90 -19.68 15.61
N VAL A 911 16.89 -20.50 15.24
CA VAL A 911 17.80 -20.21 14.12
C VAL A 911 17.02 -20.12 12.80
N TYR A 912 17.64 -19.52 11.79
CA TYR A 912 17.03 -19.38 10.47
C TYR A 912 16.84 -20.74 9.77
N TRP A 913 15.90 -20.80 8.80
CA TRP A 913 15.67 -22.01 8.01
C TRP A 913 16.84 -22.32 7.07
N PRO A 914 17.04 -23.61 6.72
CA PRO A 914 17.89 -23.95 5.58
C PRO A 914 17.35 -23.29 4.31
N LYS A 915 18.27 -22.80 3.47
CA LYS A 915 17.92 -22.22 2.17
C LYS A 915 17.43 -23.29 1.20
N GLU A 916 18.07 -24.45 1.19
CA GLU A 916 17.80 -25.53 0.24
C GLU A 916 16.93 -26.65 0.83
N SER A 917 16.21 -27.35 -0.05
CA SER A 917 15.49 -28.58 0.28
C SER A 917 16.46 -29.76 0.35
N VAL A 918 16.13 -30.79 1.12
CA VAL A 918 16.89 -32.04 1.11
C VAL A 918 16.51 -32.85 -0.14
N LYS A 919 17.44 -32.98 -1.08
CA LYS A 919 17.27 -33.73 -2.35
C LYS A 919 17.66 -35.21 -2.25
N GLN A 920 17.94 -35.71 -1.04
CA GLN A 920 18.26 -37.11 -0.82
C GLN A 920 17.05 -37.97 -1.21
N ASP A 921 17.29 -39.03 -1.99
CA ASP A 921 16.22 -39.93 -2.42
C ASP A 921 15.87 -40.93 -1.30
N PHE A 922 14.99 -40.51 -0.40
CA PHE A 922 14.58 -41.32 0.74
C PHE A 922 13.75 -42.54 0.34
N LYS A 923 12.92 -42.46 -0.70
CA LYS A 923 12.03 -43.56 -1.12
C LYS A 923 12.79 -44.81 -1.57
N ASN A 924 13.95 -44.63 -2.20
CA ASN A 924 14.77 -45.71 -2.74
C ASN A 924 15.98 -46.07 -1.85
N THR A 925 15.93 -45.71 -0.56
CA THR A 925 17.00 -46.04 0.38
C THR A 925 17.16 -47.55 0.51
N LYS A 926 18.39 -48.05 0.30
CA LYS A 926 18.71 -49.48 0.45
C LYS A 926 19.11 -49.77 1.90
N TRP A 927 18.36 -50.64 2.55
CA TRP A 927 18.58 -51.09 3.93
C TRP A 927 19.28 -52.45 3.94
N THR A 928 20.18 -52.71 4.90
CA THR A 928 20.90 -54.00 4.95
C THR A 928 19.96 -55.16 5.32
N SER A 929 18.99 -54.89 6.19
CA SER A 929 17.97 -55.84 6.64
C SER A 929 16.74 -55.06 7.10
N LEU A 930 15.57 -55.70 7.05
CA LEU A 930 14.31 -55.14 7.54
C LEU A 930 13.62 -56.15 8.45
N THR A 931 13.36 -55.75 9.69
CA THR A 931 12.71 -56.60 10.70
C THR A 931 11.46 -55.92 11.24
N TRP A 932 10.44 -56.72 11.57
CA TRP A 932 9.21 -56.21 12.15
C TRP A 932 9.43 -55.79 13.60
N GLN A 933 9.09 -54.56 13.93
CA GLN A 933 9.27 -53.97 15.25
C GLN A 933 7.93 -53.43 15.79
N PRO A 934 7.54 -53.73 17.04
CA PRO A 934 6.34 -53.16 17.64
C PRO A 934 6.55 -51.67 17.91
N MET A 935 5.57 -50.83 17.57
CA MET A 935 5.69 -49.38 17.65
C MET A 935 4.69 -48.71 18.59
N ILE A 936 3.42 -49.07 18.50
CA ILE A 936 2.32 -48.46 19.26
C ILE A 936 1.12 -49.42 19.32
N ALA A 937 0.27 -49.29 20.34
CA ALA A 937 -0.96 -50.08 20.45
C ALA A 937 -1.99 -49.70 19.36
N ALA A 938 -2.66 -50.70 18.78
CA ALA A 938 -3.68 -50.50 17.75
C ALA A 938 -4.89 -49.70 18.28
N SER A 939 -5.16 -49.78 19.58
CA SER A 939 -6.24 -49.03 20.25
C SER A 939 -6.11 -47.50 20.12
N HIS A 940 -4.92 -46.95 19.84
CA HIS A 940 -4.72 -45.54 19.50
C HIS A 940 -5.53 -45.11 18.27
N PHE A 941 -5.72 -46.03 17.32
CA PHE A 941 -6.40 -45.78 16.05
C PHE A 941 -7.88 -46.18 16.06
N ALA A 942 -8.46 -46.42 17.24
CA ALA A 942 -9.87 -46.78 17.37
C ALA A 942 -10.79 -45.70 16.77
N GLY A 943 -11.66 -46.10 15.84
CA GLY A 943 -12.56 -45.19 15.11
C GLY A 943 -11.89 -44.39 13.99
N ALA A 944 -10.69 -44.77 13.56
CA ALA A 944 -10.00 -44.11 12.45
C ALA A 944 -10.79 -44.15 11.14
N ASP A 945 -11.42 -45.27 10.85
CA ASP A 945 -12.14 -45.46 9.58
C ASP A 945 -13.46 -44.67 9.52
N ASP A 946 -13.96 -44.19 10.67
CA ASP A 946 -15.10 -43.27 10.78
C ASP A 946 -14.68 -41.79 10.78
N ALA A 947 -13.38 -41.50 10.88
CA ALA A 947 -12.84 -40.15 10.95
C ALA A 947 -12.52 -39.63 9.53
N PRO A 948 -12.84 -38.36 9.20
CA PRO A 948 -12.70 -37.82 7.84
C PRO A 948 -11.25 -37.72 7.33
N ASN A 949 -10.25 -37.95 8.18
CA ASN A 949 -8.83 -37.93 7.82
C ASN A 949 -8.08 -39.16 8.35
N GLY A 950 -8.80 -40.20 8.77
CA GLY A 950 -8.22 -41.26 9.58
C GLY A 950 -7.69 -40.78 10.93
N ILE A 951 -6.88 -41.62 11.56
CA ILE A 951 -6.08 -41.28 12.74
C ILE A 951 -4.61 -41.50 12.40
N SER A 952 -3.77 -40.60 12.89
CA SER A 952 -2.32 -40.67 12.74
C SER A 952 -1.62 -40.68 14.10
N ALA A 953 -0.38 -41.17 14.10
CA ALA A 953 0.50 -41.16 15.25
C ALA A 953 1.91 -40.70 14.85
N THR A 954 2.55 -39.96 15.75
CA THR A 954 3.97 -39.63 15.70
C THR A 954 4.70 -40.53 16.68
N VAL A 955 5.58 -41.39 16.19
CA VAL A 955 6.30 -42.34 17.04
C VAL A 955 7.81 -42.11 16.96
N LYS A 956 8.49 -42.36 18.08
CA LYS A 956 9.94 -42.28 18.19
C LYS A 956 10.56 -43.68 18.23
N ARG A 957 11.68 -43.87 17.52
CA ARG A 957 12.56 -45.05 17.60
C ARG A 957 14.01 -44.61 17.49
N GLY A 958 14.80 -44.83 18.54
CA GLY A 958 16.16 -44.27 18.60
C GLY A 958 16.10 -42.74 18.56
N ASP A 959 16.82 -42.14 17.63
CA ASP A 959 16.77 -40.70 17.31
C ASP A 959 15.78 -40.37 16.17
N THR A 960 15.17 -41.37 15.55
CA THR A 960 14.28 -41.19 14.39
C THR A 960 12.81 -41.02 14.78
N GLN A 961 12.14 -40.10 14.09
CA GLN A 961 10.69 -39.86 14.18
C GLN A 961 9.97 -40.42 12.95
N LEU A 962 8.90 -41.18 13.17
CA LEU A 962 8.10 -41.83 12.13
C LEU A 962 6.62 -41.41 12.25
N ALA A 963 5.91 -41.47 11.13
CA ALA A 963 4.48 -41.24 11.03
C ALA A 963 3.75 -42.55 10.72
N ILE A 964 2.71 -42.86 11.47
CA ILE A 964 1.81 -44.00 11.22
C ILE A 964 0.41 -43.46 10.96
N PHE A 965 -0.29 -44.03 9.98
CA PHE A 965 -1.64 -43.63 9.62
C PHE A 965 -2.54 -44.87 9.51
N ARG A 966 -3.79 -44.71 9.96
CA ARG A 966 -4.91 -45.62 9.68
C ARG A 966 -5.99 -44.87 8.94
N VAL A 967 -6.27 -45.25 7.69
CA VAL A 967 -7.22 -44.55 6.82
C VAL A 967 -7.88 -45.55 5.86
N LYS A 968 -9.22 -45.53 5.73
CA LYS A 968 -9.99 -46.41 4.82
C LYS A 968 -9.60 -47.89 4.94
N GLY A 969 -9.43 -48.41 6.14
CA GLY A 969 -9.07 -49.81 6.33
C GLY A 969 -7.59 -50.13 6.06
N LYS A 970 -6.77 -49.15 5.68
CA LYS A 970 -5.36 -49.32 5.30
C LYS A 970 -4.43 -48.80 6.38
N TRP A 971 -3.37 -49.56 6.65
CA TRP A 971 -2.23 -49.12 7.47
C TRP A 971 -1.15 -48.55 6.56
N LEU A 972 -0.65 -47.35 6.89
CA LEU A 972 0.39 -46.67 6.13
C LEU A 972 1.45 -46.12 7.10
N ALA A 973 2.72 -46.12 6.68
CA ALA A 973 3.79 -45.56 7.49
C ALA A 973 4.85 -44.85 6.64
N SER A 974 5.40 -43.77 7.19
CA SER A 974 6.46 -42.98 6.55
C SER A 974 7.41 -42.36 7.59
N GLN A 975 8.48 -41.73 7.12
CA GLN A 975 9.25 -40.81 7.96
C GLN A 975 8.38 -39.62 8.41
N GLN A 976 8.67 -39.02 9.56
CA GLN A 976 7.95 -37.84 10.05
C GLN A 976 8.42 -36.52 9.39
N MET A 977 9.67 -36.48 8.93
CA MET A 977 10.30 -35.28 8.37
C MET A 977 9.83 -34.98 6.95
N CYS A 978 9.32 -33.77 6.72
CA CYS A 978 9.19 -33.19 5.40
C CYS A 978 10.56 -32.64 4.92
N PRO A 979 11.13 -33.18 3.82
CA PRO A 979 12.47 -32.81 3.32
C PRO A 979 12.59 -31.36 2.81
N HIS A 980 11.48 -30.68 2.51
CA HIS A 980 11.51 -29.32 1.95
C HIS A 980 12.22 -28.30 2.85
N LYS A 981 11.95 -28.34 4.17
CA LYS A 981 12.60 -27.47 5.17
C LYS A 981 12.99 -28.22 6.46
N ARG A 982 13.14 -29.55 6.38
CA ARG A 982 13.45 -30.42 7.52
C ARG A 982 12.46 -30.26 8.68
N ALA A 983 11.15 -30.20 8.36
CA ALA A 983 10.10 -30.03 9.35
C ALA A 983 9.44 -31.38 9.71
N PHE A 984 9.45 -31.75 10.99
CA PHE A 984 8.94 -33.03 11.49
C PHE A 984 7.43 -32.98 11.79
N VAL A 985 6.62 -32.99 10.73
CA VAL A 985 5.18 -32.65 10.81
C VAL A 985 4.26 -33.54 9.96
N LEU A 986 4.74 -34.62 9.34
CA LEU A 986 3.94 -35.36 8.35
C LEU A 986 2.72 -36.08 8.93
N SER A 987 2.80 -36.61 10.16
CA SER A 987 1.65 -37.18 10.87
C SER A 987 0.50 -36.19 11.05
N ASP A 988 0.76 -34.89 11.06
CA ASP A 988 -0.25 -33.83 11.21
C ASP A 988 -0.87 -33.39 9.88
N GLY A 989 -0.44 -33.98 8.78
CA GLY A 989 -0.92 -33.69 7.43
C GLY A 989 -2.36 -34.16 7.18
N LEU A 990 -3.01 -33.46 6.24
CA LEU A 990 -4.28 -33.94 5.68
C LEU A 990 -3.99 -35.03 4.65
N ILE A 991 -4.73 -36.13 4.76
CA ILE A 991 -4.70 -37.22 3.80
C ILE A 991 -5.63 -36.87 2.65
N GLY A 992 -5.11 -36.84 1.44
CA GLY A 992 -5.94 -36.74 0.23
C GLY A 992 -6.15 -38.10 -0.40
N ASP A 993 -7.30 -38.27 -1.06
CA ASP A 993 -7.58 -39.41 -1.91
C ASP A 993 -7.97 -39.02 -3.34
N LYS A 994 -7.62 -39.90 -4.27
CA LYS A 994 -8.09 -39.91 -5.65
C LYS A 994 -7.87 -41.30 -6.22
N ASP A 995 -8.91 -41.94 -6.75
CA ASP A 995 -8.82 -43.26 -7.39
C ASP A 995 -8.07 -44.30 -6.52
N ASP A 996 -8.39 -44.33 -5.21
CA ASP A 996 -7.73 -45.14 -4.16
C ASP A 996 -6.24 -44.89 -3.89
N GLN A 997 -5.64 -43.93 -4.60
CA GLN A 997 -4.32 -43.41 -4.31
C GLN A 997 -4.37 -42.43 -3.14
N LEU A 998 -3.59 -42.70 -2.10
CA LEU A 998 -3.51 -41.85 -0.89
C LEU A 998 -2.21 -41.07 -0.86
N TRP A 999 -2.30 -39.81 -0.43
CA TRP A 999 -1.13 -38.97 -0.14
C TRP A 999 -1.33 -38.19 1.15
N VAL A 1000 -0.22 -37.79 1.77
CA VAL A 1000 -0.22 -36.84 2.88
C VAL A 1000 0.26 -35.47 2.41
N SER A 1001 -0.53 -34.43 2.71
CA SER A 1001 -0.13 -33.04 2.47
C SER A 1001 0.60 -32.48 3.67
N CYS A 1002 1.85 -32.05 3.49
CA CYS A 1002 2.65 -31.44 4.55
C CYS A 1002 1.95 -30.20 5.13
N PRO A 1003 1.71 -30.14 6.46
CA PRO A 1003 1.07 -29.00 7.12
C PRO A 1003 1.75 -27.66 6.84
N ASN A 1004 3.09 -27.64 6.82
CA ASN A 1004 3.83 -26.38 6.72
C ASN A 1004 4.02 -25.89 5.28
N HIS A 1005 4.15 -26.83 4.33
CA HIS A 1005 4.67 -26.52 2.99
C HIS A 1005 3.75 -26.96 1.84
N LYS A 1006 2.65 -27.66 2.13
CA LYS A 1006 1.69 -28.18 1.12
C LYS A 1006 2.34 -29.01 0.02
N ARG A 1007 3.39 -29.74 0.39
CA ARG A 1007 4.00 -30.81 -0.42
C ARG A 1007 3.20 -32.09 -0.21
N ASN A 1008 2.76 -32.69 -1.30
CA ASN A 1008 1.87 -33.85 -1.28
C ASN A 1008 2.71 -35.11 -1.54
N TYR A 1009 2.89 -35.95 -0.53
CA TYR A 1009 3.70 -37.17 -0.62
C TYR A 1009 2.82 -38.40 -0.71
N GLU A 1010 3.02 -39.17 -1.76
CA GLU A 1010 2.30 -40.41 -2.02
C GLU A 1010 2.60 -41.46 -0.92
N LEU A 1011 1.57 -42.11 -0.39
CA LEU A 1011 1.70 -43.13 0.67
C LEU A 1011 1.42 -44.55 0.19
N THR A 1012 0.79 -44.72 -0.97
CA THR A 1012 0.38 -46.00 -1.55
C THR A 1012 0.99 -46.20 -2.94
N GLY A 1013 0.90 -47.40 -3.50
CA GLY A 1013 1.34 -47.69 -4.87
C GLY A 1013 2.85 -47.87 -5.03
N GLU A 1014 3.29 -48.17 -6.25
CA GLU A 1014 4.71 -48.44 -6.58
C GLU A 1014 5.63 -47.22 -6.44
N GLN A 1015 5.05 -46.02 -6.46
CA GLN A 1015 5.77 -44.75 -6.30
C GLN A 1015 5.60 -44.14 -4.90
N ALA A 1016 5.15 -44.92 -3.92
CA ALA A 1016 5.06 -44.49 -2.52
C ALA A 1016 6.36 -43.77 -2.08
N GLY A 1017 6.19 -42.61 -1.46
CA GLY A 1017 7.27 -41.71 -1.08
C GLY A 1017 7.56 -40.59 -2.08
N ARG A 1018 7.06 -40.65 -3.31
CA ARG A 1018 7.19 -39.56 -4.29
C ARG A 1018 6.39 -38.34 -3.86
N CYS A 1019 6.95 -37.14 -4.06
CA CYS A 1019 6.20 -35.89 -3.95
C CYS A 1019 5.53 -35.54 -5.28
N LEU A 1020 4.20 -35.42 -5.26
CA LEU A 1020 3.35 -35.19 -6.44
C LEU A 1020 3.54 -33.80 -7.07
N ASN A 1021 4.02 -32.82 -6.29
CA ASN A 1021 4.16 -31.44 -6.74
C ASN A 1021 5.62 -30.92 -6.73
N ASP A 1022 6.58 -31.82 -6.45
CA ASP A 1022 8.02 -31.50 -6.47
C ASP A 1022 8.88 -32.78 -6.56
N GLU A 1023 9.25 -33.21 -7.77
CA GLU A 1023 9.90 -34.51 -7.98
C GLU A 1023 11.32 -34.63 -7.39
N GLU A 1024 11.96 -33.51 -7.06
CA GLU A 1024 13.29 -33.48 -6.44
C GLU A 1024 13.29 -33.91 -4.97
N VAL A 1025 12.12 -34.04 -4.34
CA VAL A 1025 12.00 -34.44 -2.94
C VAL A 1025 11.16 -35.70 -2.80
N SER A 1026 11.61 -36.62 -1.96
CA SER A 1026 10.91 -37.86 -1.64
C SER A 1026 10.93 -38.13 -0.13
N ILE A 1027 10.11 -39.06 0.32
CA ILE A 1027 10.09 -39.54 1.72
C ILE A 1027 10.21 -41.06 1.74
N ALA A 1028 10.80 -41.60 2.81
CA ALA A 1028 10.79 -43.02 3.07
C ALA A 1028 9.40 -43.47 3.53
N THR A 1029 8.95 -44.62 3.01
CA THR A 1029 7.75 -45.33 3.45
C THR A 1029 8.15 -46.70 3.98
N PHE A 1030 7.34 -47.24 4.90
CA PHE A 1030 7.63 -48.51 5.56
C PHE A 1030 6.41 -49.42 5.54
N PRO A 1031 6.59 -50.75 5.34
CA PRO A 1031 5.52 -51.71 5.57
C PRO A 1031 5.04 -51.64 7.03
N VAL A 1032 3.73 -51.70 7.21
CA VAL A 1032 3.07 -51.62 8.52
C VAL A 1032 1.91 -52.61 8.58
N GLU A 1033 1.76 -53.28 9.71
CA GLU A 1033 0.67 -54.22 9.96
C GLU A 1033 0.26 -54.20 11.44
N GLU A 1034 -1.02 -54.47 11.69
CA GLU A 1034 -1.51 -54.82 13.02
C GLU A 1034 -1.38 -56.34 13.21
N ARG A 1035 -1.05 -56.78 14.42
CA ARG A 1035 -0.93 -58.20 14.78
C ARG A 1035 -1.90 -58.58 15.90
N ASP A 1036 -2.08 -59.88 16.08
CA ASP A 1036 -3.02 -60.48 17.05
C ASP A 1036 -2.73 -60.11 18.51
N ASP A 1037 -1.53 -59.59 18.81
CA ASP A 1037 -1.17 -59.06 20.13
C ASP A 1037 -1.67 -57.63 20.39
N GLY A 1038 -2.41 -57.04 19.44
CA GLY A 1038 -2.99 -55.70 19.53
C GLY A 1038 -1.98 -54.58 19.29
N MET A 1039 -0.79 -54.89 18.79
CA MET A 1039 0.26 -53.91 18.48
C MET A 1039 0.37 -53.66 16.97
N VAL A 1040 0.71 -52.42 16.64
CA VAL A 1040 1.06 -52.01 15.27
C VAL A 1040 2.57 -52.14 15.09
N TYR A 1041 2.96 -52.92 14.09
CA TYR A 1041 4.33 -53.25 13.73
C TYR A 1041 4.76 -52.52 12.47
N LEU A 1042 5.99 -51.98 12.47
CA LEU A 1042 6.64 -51.44 11.28
C LEU A 1042 7.83 -52.32 10.90
N LYS A 1043 8.05 -52.54 9.61
CA LYS A 1043 9.22 -53.25 9.11
C LYS A 1043 10.39 -52.27 8.93
N LEU A 1044 11.32 -52.26 9.87
CA LEU A 1044 12.36 -51.24 10.01
C LEU A 1044 13.79 -51.84 9.94
N PRO A 1045 14.79 -51.06 9.51
CA PRO A 1045 16.20 -51.45 9.55
C PRO A 1045 16.78 -51.38 10.97
N PRO A 1046 18.02 -51.85 11.19
CA PRO A 1046 18.73 -51.63 12.45
C PRO A 1046 18.75 -50.14 12.83
N VAL A 1047 18.60 -49.85 14.14
CA VAL A 1047 18.44 -48.47 14.65
C VAL A 1047 19.57 -47.54 14.19
N HIS A 1048 20.82 -48.00 14.15
CA HIS A 1048 21.95 -47.19 13.71
C HIS A 1048 21.89 -46.82 12.22
N GLU A 1049 21.32 -47.67 11.35
CA GLU A 1049 21.07 -47.35 9.94
C GLU A 1049 19.89 -46.39 9.80
N LEU A 1050 18.82 -46.65 10.57
CA LEU A 1050 17.63 -45.80 10.59
C LEU A 1050 18.00 -44.37 11.00
N ASP A 1051 18.67 -44.21 12.14
CA ASP A 1051 19.14 -42.93 12.67
C ASP A 1051 20.20 -42.31 11.75
N GLY A 1052 21.06 -43.16 11.17
CA GLY A 1052 22.03 -42.76 10.18
C GLY A 1052 21.40 -42.05 8.99
N VAL A 1053 20.20 -42.44 8.54
CA VAL A 1053 19.52 -41.85 7.38
C VAL A 1053 18.46 -40.82 7.76
N LEU A 1054 17.65 -41.09 8.78
CA LEU A 1054 16.43 -40.35 9.15
C LEU A 1054 16.47 -39.71 10.54
N GLY A 1055 17.59 -39.86 11.26
CA GLY A 1055 17.73 -39.37 12.63
C GLY A 1055 17.46 -37.87 12.77
N THR A 1056 16.79 -37.48 13.86
CA THR A 1056 16.43 -36.10 14.13
C THR A 1056 17.67 -35.23 14.29
N GLU A 1057 18.71 -35.69 14.98
CA GLU A 1057 19.93 -34.94 15.22
C GLU A 1057 20.74 -34.72 13.94
N ARG A 1058 20.67 -35.65 12.97
CA ARG A 1058 21.25 -35.48 11.63
C ARG A 1058 20.58 -34.34 10.86
N TRP A 1059 19.25 -34.24 10.95
CA TRP A 1059 18.46 -33.28 10.18
C TRP A 1059 18.05 -32.03 10.96
N ARG A 1060 18.46 -31.93 12.22
CA ARG A 1060 18.25 -30.77 13.08
C ARG A 1060 18.76 -29.51 12.40
N VAL A 1061 17.96 -28.45 12.43
CA VAL A 1061 18.38 -27.16 11.87
C VAL A 1061 19.32 -26.46 12.85
N ARG A 1062 20.55 -26.18 12.41
CA ARG A 1062 21.62 -25.64 13.25
C ARG A 1062 21.98 -24.20 12.91
N LYS A 1063 22.58 -23.52 13.88
CA LYS A 1063 23.10 -22.16 13.68
C LYS A 1063 24.17 -22.15 12.57
N GLY A 1064 24.05 -21.20 11.64
CA GLY A 1064 25.01 -20.99 10.54
C GLY A 1064 24.67 -21.72 9.23
N GLU A 1065 23.80 -22.73 9.24
CA GLU A 1065 23.38 -23.44 8.01
C GLU A 1065 22.61 -22.56 7.01
N SER A 1066 22.05 -21.44 7.48
CA SER A 1066 21.35 -20.45 6.65
C SER A 1066 22.30 -19.42 6.00
N GLY A 1067 23.60 -19.49 6.30
CA GLY A 1067 24.60 -18.46 5.98
C GLY A 1067 24.64 -17.34 7.03
N GLU A 1068 25.37 -16.26 6.71
CA GLU A 1068 25.44 -15.05 7.55
C GLU A 1068 24.04 -14.49 7.85
N GLY A 1069 23.89 -13.92 9.05
CA GLY A 1069 22.63 -13.30 9.48
C GLY A 1069 22.19 -12.22 8.48
N PRO A 1070 20.88 -12.03 8.24
CA PRO A 1070 20.37 -11.08 7.24
C PRO A 1070 20.91 -9.66 7.40
N PHE A 1071 21.23 -9.26 8.63
CA PHE A 1071 21.78 -7.96 8.97
C PHE A 1071 23.24 -8.00 9.41
N GLU A 1072 23.91 -9.15 9.43
CA GLU A 1072 25.27 -9.27 9.99
C GLU A 1072 26.30 -8.42 9.23
N LYS A 1073 26.15 -8.27 7.91
CA LYS A 1073 26.95 -7.31 7.12
C LYS A 1073 26.61 -5.86 7.44
N LEU A 1074 25.33 -5.58 7.70
CA LEU A 1074 24.86 -4.25 8.08
C LEU A 1074 25.37 -3.90 9.48
N ASP A 1075 25.23 -4.80 10.45
CA ASP A 1075 25.73 -4.67 11.81
C ASP A 1075 27.25 -4.48 11.80
N ARG A 1076 28.02 -5.31 11.07
CA ARG A 1076 29.48 -5.08 10.91
C ARG A 1076 29.80 -3.72 10.31
N ARG A 1077 29.04 -3.26 9.31
CA ARG A 1077 29.21 -1.93 8.70
C ARG A 1077 28.85 -0.80 9.66
N LEU A 1078 27.87 -1.01 10.53
CA LEU A 1078 27.43 -0.06 11.55
C LEU A 1078 28.27 -0.16 12.85
N GLY A 1079 29.18 -1.14 12.95
CA GLY A 1079 30.01 -1.44 14.11
C GLY A 1079 29.36 -2.48 15.06
N VAL A 1080 30.16 -3.02 16.00
CA VAL A 1080 29.77 -4.10 16.95
C VAL A 1080 28.54 -3.75 17.83
N ASP A 1081 28.08 -2.51 17.77
CA ASP A 1081 27.02 -1.92 18.59
C ASP A 1081 25.77 -1.49 17.81
N GLY A 1082 25.52 -2.02 16.60
CA GLY A 1082 24.37 -1.63 15.75
C GLY A 1082 22.97 -1.66 16.41
N THR A 1083 22.81 -2.35 17.55
CA THR A 1083 21.59 -2.35 18.38
C THR A 1083 21.76 -1.76 19.79
N LYS A 1084 22.98 -1.49 20.26
CA LYS A 1084 23.21 -0.66 21.45
C LYS A 1084 23.10 0.79 21.01
N MET A 1085 21.87 1.30 20.97
CA MET A 1085 21.58 2.71 20.70
C MET A 1085 22.55 3.60 21.50
N ARG A 1086 23.21 4.55 20.83
CA ARG A 1086 24.06 5.58 21.46
C ARG A 1086 23.32 6.50 22.44
N GLY A 1087 22.01 6.32 22.64
CA GLY A 1087 21.27 6.94 23.74
C GLY A 1087 21.38 6.07 24.99
N ARG A 1088 21.87 6.62 26.10
CA ARG A 1088 21.81 5.96 27.42
C ARG A 1088 20.37 5.52 27.66
N LYS A 1089 20.12 4.21 27.77
CA LYS A 1089 18.86 3.74 28.35
C LYS A 1089 18.84 4.18 29.82
N PRO A 1090 17.75 4.76 30.33
CA PRO A 1090 17.64 5.02 31.76
C PRO A 1090 17.87 3.70 32.53
N GLY A 1091 18.82 3.70 33.46
CA GLY A 1091 18.98 2.58 34.40
C GLY A 1091 19.89 1.40 33.99
N GLU A 1092 20.83 1.55 33.04
CA GLU A 1092 21.93 0.55 32.85
C GLU A 1092 22.96 0.52 34.01
N ALA A 1093 22.56 0.96 35.22
CA ALA A 1093 23.18 0.56 36.47
C ALA A 1093 22.34 -0.59 37.06
N ARG A 1094 22.84 -1.82 36.94
CA ARG A 1094 22.22 -3.03 37.49
C ARG A 1094 21.86 -2.83 38.98
N ARG A 1095 20.56 -2.83 39.29
CA ARG A 1095 20.06 -3.56 40.47
C ARG A 1095 19.44 -4.83 39.92
N GLU A 1096 20.10 -5.96 40.13
CA GLU A 1096 19.44 -7.25 40.02
C GLU A 1096 18.24 -7.22 40.95
N LEU A 1097 17.03 -7.26 40.39
CA LEU A 1097 15.82 -7.56 41.13
C LEU A 1097 15.98 -8.96 41.70
N LYS A 1098 16.52 -9.04 42.93
CA LYS A 1098 16.45 -10.25 43.74
C LYS A 1098 14.96 -10.50 43.99
N VAL A 1099 14.41 -11.48 43.29
CA VAL A 1099 13.16 -12.12 43.68
C VAL A 1099 13.48 -12.92 44.94
N GLY A 1100 13.46 -12.23 46.09
CA GLY A 1100 13.48 -12.84 47.42
C GLY A 1100 12.05 -12.82 47.95
N GLY A 1101 11.54 -14.00 48.32
CA GLY A 1101 10.18 -14.16 48.77
C GLY A 1101 9.88 -13.47 50.11
N GLY A 1102 8.59 -13.19 50.30
CA GLY A 1102 7.96 -12.91 51.59
C GLY A 1102 8.14 -11.49 52.12
N GLY A 1103 7.02 -10.78 52.27
CA GLY A 1103 6.92 -9.61 53.14
C GLY A 1103 6.76 -8.28 52.41
N GLU A 1104 5.60 -7.68 52.67
CA GLU A 1104 5.11 -6.32 52.45
C GLU A 1104 6.13 -5.20 52.19
N ASN A 1105 5.65 -4.22 51.40
CA ASN A 1105 6.20 -2.90 51.09
C ASN A 1105 7.10 -2.80 49.84
N ILE A 1106 6.45 -2.50 48.72
CA ILE A 1106 7.06 -1.77 47.61
C ILE A 1106 7.05 -0.29 48.02
N ASP A 1107 8.24 0.27 48.24
CA ASP A 1107 8.47 1.72 48.39
C ASP A 1107 8.67 2.32 46.99
N TRP A 1108 7.97 3.42 46.71
CA TRP A 1108 7.74 3.98 45.35
C TRP A 1108 8.98 4.56 44.67
#